data_AF-A0A2D6GL20-F1
#
_entry.id   AF-A0A2D6GL20-F1
#
_cell.length_a   1.000
_cell.length_b   1.000
_cell.length_c   1.000
_cell.angle_alpha   90.00
_cell.angle_beta   90.00
_cell.angle_gamma   90.00
#
_symmetry.space_group_name_H-M   'P 1'
#
loop_
_entity.id
_entity.type
_entity.pdbx_description
1 polymer ?
#
loop_
_entity_poly.entity_id
_entity_poly.type
_entity_poly.pdbx_seq_one_letter_code
_entity_poly.pdbx_strand_id
1 'polypeptide(L)'
;MSKLSGTELPQNALSPTIGTAKSAVDKKTPVPEIYLTNPLANRIFENWYAQQSDPESADSLLQKLSQLSLNPPSLLAALLFLCYQQAEDLPKNFENNIPDDSSKYFAQAVLLYQRMLKVHQFPERPKNPEQAELTLRMLLTVLADVQLLAVFLVLQLQKLEQLETLPPKKRDATAWTALHVHAALAGRLGIFWIKSELEDSAFRQLEYEKYQLLKKKIARKRSVRSENVERILAKIQLILKQAGIRHEVQGRYKRFYSIFQKLEKVDNDFDRIQDLIAFRVVVEDVDDCYAALSFIHENWVPIKDRFKDYIVKPKSNGYQSLHTTVTDLRDDDPGYSRPIEIQIRTHKMHRMAEYGVAAHWLYKEKRQAPKEKTAELIEESLLEKTNADGEDETMPLIDLFSDNIYVMTPAREIRELPQTATPVDFAYAIHTEVGNRMTGAKANGSITRLDGRLHSGDTVEILTSTRQEPRKEWLEFVKTRHARNKIKHALQERSRESRRKEGLEILEREFRNHGLHLNRLVRDGRMEHESRQRKNQEFDHILFCIGDGSIRSEEVRRWFMDDQNDAFASSTAETQKPADTKLKPGKKKTTPAHSSGTIIVDGMDNVMTRIARCCSPMKNQVILGYLTQERVITIHKEKCTFLQKLSPERMVKVHWEGKE
;
A
#
# COMPACT_ATOMS: atom_id res chain seq x y z
N MET A 1 6.34 60.96 17.82
CA MET A 1 6.46 59.68 17.08
C MET A 1 5.32 58.80 17.51
N SER A 2 4.34 58.56 16.65
CA SER A 2 3.02 58.06 17.06
C SER A 2 2.27 57.41 15.88
N LYS A 3 1.41 56.44 16.19
CA LYS A 3 0.42 55.83 15.27
C LYS A 3 0.97 55.27 13.94
N LEU A 4 1.48 54.04 14.00
CA LEU A 4 1.27 53.06 12.93
C LEU A 4 0.62 51.81 13.53
N SER A 5 -0.64 51.97 13.94
CA SER A 5 -1.53 50.86 14.25
C SER A 5 -1.80 50.10 12.94
N GLY A 6 -1.20 48.92 12.78
CA GLY A 6 -1.50 48.05 11.66
C GLY A 6 -2.97 47.66 11.66
N THR A 7 -3.69 47.93 10.57
CA THR A 7 -5.06 47.49 10.39
C THR A 7 -5.08 45.99 10.12
N GLU A 8 -5.26 45.20 11.17
CA GLU A 8 -5.55 43.77 11.06
C GLU A 8 -6.90 43.58 10.35
N LEU A 9 -6.84 43.33 9.05
CA LEU A 9 -8.00 42.98 8.25
C LEU A 9 -8.51 41.60 8.70
N PRO A 10 -9.81 41.44 9.02
CA PRO A 10 -10.36 40.21 9.59
C PRO A 10 -10.16 39.01 8.65
N GLN A 11 -9.86 37.84 9.22
CA GLN A 11 -9.44 36.66 8.45
C GLN A 11 -10.51 36.16 7.47
N ASN A 12 -11.79 36.45 7.73
CA ASN A 12 -12.95 36.06 6.90
C ASN A 12 -13.08 36.83 5.56
N ALA A 13 -12.17 37.75 5.23
CA ALA A 13 -12.23 38.57 4.02
C ALA A 13 -11.67 37.90 2.73
N LEU A 14 -11.39 36.60 2.74
CA LEU A 14 -10.70 35.89 1.64
C LEU A 14 -11.35 34.58 1.17
N SER A 15 -12.65 34.36 1.45
CA SER A 15 -13.44 33.37 0.71
C SER A 15 -13.38 33.69 -0.80
N PRO A 16 -13.01 32.74 -1.69
CA PRO A 16 -12.73 33.05 -3.10
C PRO A 16 -13.98 33.30 -3.98
N THR A 17 -15.15 33.45 -3.37
CA THR A 17 -16.46 33.57 -4.04
C THR A 17 -16.91 35.03 -4.13
N ILE A 18 -16.34 35.81 -5.06
CA ILE A 18 -16.95 37.08 -5.48
C ILE A 18 -18.00 36.73 -6.54
N GLY A 19 -19.28 36.71 -6.17
CA GLY A 19 -20.35 36.42 -7.15
C GLY A 19 -21.58 35.65 -6.66
N THR A 20 -21.95 35.72 -5.37
CA THR A 20 -23.33 35.40 -4.95
C THR A 20 -23.99 36.64 -4.38
N ALA A 21 -25.17 37.00 -4.87
CA ALA A 21 -25.96 38.08 -4.30
C ALA A 21 -26.31 37.76 -2.85
N LYS A 22 -26.36 38.79 -1.98
CA LYS A 22 -26.90 38.65 -0.63
C LYS A 22 -28.43 38.49 -0.70
N SER A 23 -28.92 37.29 -0.99
CA SER A 23 -30.23 36.91 -0.49
C SER A 23 -30.19 36.95 1.04
N ALA A 24 -31.25 37.47 1.66
CA ALA A 24 -31.36 37.48 3.10
C ALA A 24 -31.57 36.05 3.60
N VAL A 25 -30.50 35.39 4.03
CA VAL A 25 -30.59 34.13 4.79
C VAL A 25 -31.09 34.50 6.18
N ASP A 26 -32.31 34.07 6.51
CA ASP A 26 -32.88 34.17 7.84
C ASP A 26 -31.91 33.63 8.90
N LYS A 27 -31.90 34.24 10.09
CA LYS A 27 -31.21 33.71 11.28
C LYS A 27 -31.95 32.50 11.86
N LYS A 28 -32.09 31.43 11.08
CA LYS A 28 -32.39 30.08 11.56
C LYS A 28 -31.06 29.38 11.76
N THR A 29 -30.80 28.91 12.97
CA THR A 29 -29.65 28.04 13.25
C THR A 29 -29.71 26.81 12.33
N PRO A 30 -28.58 26.33 11.80
CA PRO A 30 -28.54 25.18 10.89
C PRO A 30 -28.69 23.88 11.69
N VAL A 31 -29.90 23.66 12.21
CA VAL A 31 -30.36 22.45 12.89
C VAL A 31 -31.13 21.63 11.86
N PRO A 32 -30.51 20.63 11.20
CA PRO A 32 -31.20 19.62 10.39
C PRO A 32 -32.51 19.13 11.04
N GLU A 33 -33.56 19.02 10.22
CA GLU A 33 -34.91 18.61 10.66
C GLU A 33 -34.90 17.29 11.47
N ILE A 34 -33.92 16.43 11.21
CA ILE A 34 -33.70 15.17 11.92
C ILE A 34 -33.53 15.36 13.44
N TYR A 35 -32.90 16.45 13.88
CA TYR A 35 -32.75 16.79 15.30
C TYR A 35 -34.08 17.27 15.88
N LEU A 36 -34.85 18.07 15.13
CA LEU A 36 -36.18 18.54 15.53
C LEU A 36 -37.18 17.38 15.67
N THR A 37 -36.98 16.28 14.94
CA THR A 37 -37.84 15.08 15.01
C THR A 37 -37.39 14.00 16.00
N ASN A 38 -36.12 13.99 16.44
CA ASN A 38 -35.59 12.92 17.29
C ASN A 38 -35.11 13.45 18.67
N PRO A 39 -35.84 13.16 19.77
CA PRO A 39 -35.50 13.67 21.10
C PRO A 39 -34.12 13.26 21.64
N LEU A 40 -33.56 12.12 21.22
CA LEU A 40 -32.23 11.67 21.64
C LEU A 40 -31.14 12.40 20.85
N ALA A 41 -31.32 12.56 19.54
CA ALA A 41 -30.39 13.32 18.72
C ALA A 41 -30.37 14.81 19.14
N ASN A 42 -31.53 15.39 19.49
CA ASN A 42 -31.60 16.74 20.05
C ASN A 42 -30.83 16.87 21.37
N ARG A 43 -31.03 15.95 22.33
CA ARG A 43 -30.29 15.97 23.61
C ARG A 43 -28.77 15.84 23.43
N ILE A 44 -28.31 15.02 22.48
CA ILE A 44 -26.89 14.88 22.17
C ILE A 44 -26.35 16.18 21.53
N PHE A 45 -27.12 16.79 20.62
CA PHE A 45 -26.79 18.09 20.02
C PHE A 45 -26.73 19.21 21.07
N GLU A 46 -27.72 19.33 21.95
CA GLU A 46 -27.77 20.30 23.05
C GLU A 46 -26.58 20.14 24.00
N ASN A 47 -26.27 18.90 24.40
CA ASN A 47 -25.11 18.59 25.24
C ASN A 47 -23.78 18.97 24.56
N TRP A 48 -23.62 18.66 23.27
CA TRP A 48 -22.43 19.04 22.51
C TRP A 48 -22.30 20.57 22.40
N TYR A 49 -23.37 21.24 22.00
CA TYR A 49 -23.38 22.68 21.74
C TYR A 49 -23.13 23.48 23.02
N ALA A 50 -23.71 23.07 24.15
CA ALA A 50 -23.48 23.66 25.47
C ALA A 50 -22.03 23.49 25.99
N GLN A 51 -21.24 22.60 25.42
CA GLN A 51 -19.81 22.40 25.73
C GLN A 51 -18.87 23.22 24.84
N GLN A 52 -19.37 23.89 23.79
CA GLN A 52 -18.51 24.65 22.87
C GLN A 52 -18.15 26.01 23.47
N SER A 53 -16.85 26.29 23.60
CA SER A 53 -16.32 27.59 24.06
C SER A 53 -16.36 28.68 22.99
N ASP A 54 -16.50 28.31 21.72
CA ASP A 54 -16.63 29.22 20.58
C ASP A 54 -17.83 28.81 19.70
N PRO A 55 -18.94 29.59 19.74
CA PRO A 55 -20.09 29.37 18.87
C PRO A 55 -19.79 29.53 17.38
N GLU A 56 -18.83 30.37 16.96
CA GLU A 56 -18.53 30.57 15.54
C GLU A 56 -17.85 29.32 14.94
N SER A 57 -16.92 28.69 15.68
CA SER A 57 -16.40 27.36 15.33
C SER A 57 -17.50 26.29 15.24
N ALA A 58 -18.48 26.32 16.15
CA ALA A 58 -19.56 25.35 16.20
C ALA A 58 -20.50 25.48 15.00
N ASP A 59 -20.99 26.69 14.70
CA ASP A 59 -21.82 26.97 13.53
C ASP A 59 -21.09 26.69 12.21
N SER A 60 -19.79 27.02 12.14
CA SER A 60 -18.92 26.69 11.00
C SER A 60 -18.85 25.17 10.75
N LEU A 61 -18.70 24.37 11.81
CA LEU A 61 -18.71 22.91 11.70
C LEU A 61 -20.08 22.36 11.24
N LEU A 62 -21.19 22.87 11.79
CA LEU A 62 -22.54 22.49 11.36
C LEU A 62 -22.82 22.87 9.90
N GLN A 63 -22.34 24.04 9.45
CA GLN A 63 -22.45 24.47 8.06
C GLN A 63 -21.66 23.55 7.11
N LYS A 64 -20.47 23.07 7.51
CA LYS A 64 -19.68 22.08 6.74
C LYS A 64 -20.37 20.71 6.69
N LEU A 65 -20.95 20.25 7.80
CA LEU A 65 -21.65 18.96 7.87
C LEU A 65 -22.97 18.96 7.09
N SER A 66 -23.75 20.03 7.16
CA SER A 66 -25.02 20.17 6.39
C SER A 66 -24.81 20.14 4.88
N GLN A 67 -23.70 20.72 4.38
CA GLN A 67 -23.32 20.65 2.96
C GLN A 67 -23.13 19.21 2.45
N LEU A 68 -22.74 18.27 3.31
CA LEU A 68 -22.56 16.86 2.94
C LEU A 68 -23.87 16.09 2.78
N SER A 69 -25.01 16.63 3.22
CA SER A 69 -26.33 15.98 3.15
C SER A 69 -26.33 14.56 3.76
N LEU A 70 -25.86 14.48 5.01
CA LEU A 70 -25.66 13.24 5.75
C LEU A 70 -26.98 12.56 6.13
N ASN A 71 -27.00 11.23 6.13
CA ASN A 71 -28.11 10.43 6.63
C ASN A 71 -28.18 10.49 8.18
N PRO A 72 -29.35 10.16 8.79
CA PRO A 72 -29.51 10.16 10.25
C PRO A 72 -28.39 9.43 11.02
N PRO A 73 -28.01 8.16 10.70
CA PRO A 73 -26.93 7.47 11.39
C PRO A 73 -25.56 8.16 11.33
N SER A 74 -25.12 8.63 10.16
CA SER A 74 -23.80 9.23 9.99
C SER A 74 -23.70 10.60 10.68
N LEU A 75 -24.78 11.38 10.68
CA LEU A 75 -24.83 12.64 11.40
C LEU A 75 -24.83 12.43 12.92
N LEU A 76 -25.59 11.44 13.42
CA LEU A 76 -25.62 11.08 14.83
C LEU A 76 -24.28 10.49 15.31
N ALA A 77 -23.62 9.67 14.49
CA ALA A 77 -22.28 9.16 14.75
C ALA A 77 -21.24 10.29 14.83
N ALA A 78 -21.35 11.32 13.99
CA ALA A 78 -20.52 12.52 14.05
C ALA A 78 -20.67 13.27 15.38
N LEU A 79 -21.90 13.46 15.87
CA LEU A 79 -22.14 14.08 17.18
C LEU A 79 -21.63 13.22 18.34
N LEU A 80 -21.90 11.90 18.32
CA LEU A 80 -21.39 10.98 19.35
C LEU A 80 -19.87 11.05 19.43
N PHE A 81 -19.17 11.13 18.30
CA PHE A 81 -17.71 11.28 18.24
C PHE A 81 -17.21 12.66 18.72
N LEU A 82 -18.02 13.71 18.55
CA LEU A 82 -17.70 15.05 19.07
C LEU A 82 -17.87 15.14 20.59
N CYS A 83 -18.88 14.46 21.16
CA CYS A 83 -19.09 14.37 22.61
C CYS A 83 -18.11 13.41 23.32
N TYR A 84 -17.84 12.26 22.70
CA TYR A 84 -17.23 11.10 23.35
C TYR A 84 -16.07 10.61 22.49
N GLN A 85 -14.83 10.87 22.92
CA GLN A 85 -13.62 10.53 22.14
C GLN A 85 -12.92 9.27 22.67
N GLN A 86 -13.33 8.75 23.85
CA GLN A 86 -13.04 7.39 24.29
C GLN A 86 -14.30 6.54 24.29
N ALA A 87 -14.14 5.21 24.10
CA ALA A 87 -15.24 4.26 24.18
C ALA A 87 -15.85 4.19 25.59
N GLU A 88 -15.06 4.49 26.62
CA GLU A 88 -15.46 4.53 28.03
C GLU A 88 -16.33 5.74 28.40
N ASP A 89 -16.27 6.83 27.63
CA ASP A 89 -17.03 8.06 27.89
C ASP A 89 -18.52 7.90 27.55
N LEU A 90 -18.88 6.94 26.69
CA LEU A 90 -20.25 6.73 26.21
C LEU A 90 -21.17 6.25 27.36
N PRO A 91 -22.18 7.04 27.78
CA PRO A 91 -22.98 6.69 28.94
C PRO A 91 -23.81 5.42 28.73
N LYS A 92 -23.57 4.39 29.58
CA LYS A 92 -24.26 3.08 29.56
C LYS A 92 -25.79 3.15 29.59
N ASN A 93 -26.35 4.28 30.00
CA ASN A 93 -27.79 4.50 30.03
C ASN A 93 -28.39 4.74 28.63
N PHE A 94 -27.60 5.01 27.59
CA PHE A 94 -28.11 5.23 26.23
C PHE A 94 -28.77 3.98 25.63
N GLU A 95 -28.21 2.79 25.85
CA GLU A 95 -28.78 1.53 25.32
C GLU A 95 -30.16 1.22 25.92
N ASN A 96 -30.41 1.63 27.18
CA ASN A 96 -31.62 1.32 27.93
C ASN A 96 -32.75 2.34 27.79
N ASN A 97 -32.54 3.46 27.08
CA ASN A 97 -33.49 4.58 27.00
C ASN A 97 -33.97 4.91 25.57
N ILE A 98 -33.86 3.96 24.63
CA ILE A 98 -34.19 4.18 23.23
C ILE A 98 -35.65 3.77 22.91
N PRO A 99 -36.49 4.66 22.36
CA PRO A 99 -37.78 4.26 21.78
C PRO A 99 -37.60 3.28 20.61
N ASP A 100 -38.50 2.31 20.43
CA ASP A 100 -38.35 1.21 19.46
C ASP A 100 -37.95 1.67 18.05
N ASP A 101 -38.65 2.62 17.45
CA ASP A 101 -38.31 3.13 16.09
C ASP A 101 -36.96 3.87 16.04
N SER A 102 -36.52 4.46 17.16
CA SER A 102 -35.20 5.11 17.26
C SER A 102 -34.06 4.11 17.46
N SER A 103 -34.34 2.91 17.99
CA SER A 103 -33.33 1.87 18.27
C SER A 103 -32.50 1.52 17.04
N LYS A 104 -33.15 1.40 15.87
CA LYS A 104 -32.53 0.99 14.62
C LYS A 104 -31.54 2.03 14.08
N TYR A 105 -31.91 3.31 14.12
CA TYR A 105 -31.01 4.40 13.73
C TYR A 105 -29.86 4.59 14.73
N PHE A 106 -30.15 4.49 16.03
CA PHE A 106 -29.14 4.63 17.08
C PHE A 106 -28.10 3.49 17.03
N ALA A 107 -28.53 2.23 16.87
CA ALA A 107 -27.63 1.08 16.73
C ALA A 107 -26.71 1.19 15.51
N GLN A 108 -27.22 1.70 14.38
CA GLN A 108 -26.40 2.01 13.21
C GLN A 108 -25.39 3.14 13.49
N ALA A 109 -25.82 4.21 14.15
CA ALA A 109 -24.94 5.32 14.55
C ALA A 109 -23.82 4.87 15.50
N VAL A 110 -24.12 4.00 16.46
CA VAL A 110 -23.12 3.41 17.38
C VAL A 110 -22.08 2.58 16.62
N LEU A 111 -22.48 1.79 15.63
CA LEU A 111 -21.53 1.02 14.80
C LEU A 111 -20.62 1.94 13.96
N LEU A 112 -21.16 3.02 13.40
CA LEU A 112 -20.38 4.01 12.65
C LEU A 112 -19.43 4.79 13.58
N TYR A 113 -19.91 5.19 14.76
CA TYR A 113 -19.14 5.82 15.83
C TYR A 113 -17.95 4.95 16.30
N GLN A 114 -18.16 3.64 16.49
CA GLN A 114 -17.08 2.69 16.82
C GLN A 114 -15.98 2.64 15.73
N ARG A 115 -16.34 2.77 14.44
CA ARG A 115 -15.35 2.89 13.35
C ARG A 115 -14.58 4.20 13.43
N MET A 116 -15.24 5.31 13.77
CA MET A 116 -14.57 6.61 13.99
C MET A 116 -13.63 6.58 15.20
N LEU A 117 -14.02 5.95 16.31
CA LEU A 117 -13.16 5.74 17.47
C LEU A 117 -11.91 4.92 17.12
N LYS A 118 -12.06 3.80 16.39
CA LYS A 118 -10.91 3.04 15.87
C LYS A 118 -9.97 3.95 15.06
N VAL A 119 -10.53 4.81 14.20
CA VAL A 119 -9.75 5.77 13.41
C VAL A 119 -9.01 6.82 14.24
N HIS A 120 -9.58 7.27 15.37
CA HIS A 120 -8.94 8.25 16.24
C HIS A 120 -7.67 7.73 16.94
N GLN A 121 -7.49 6.41 17.06
CA GLN A 121 -6.34 5.79 17.74
C GLN A 121 -5.05 5.76 16.90
N PHE A 122 -5.13 6.06 15.60
CA PHE A 122 -4.00 6.02 14.66
C PHE A 122 -2.97 7.15 14.85
N PRO A 123 -1.72 7.00 14.36
CA PRO A 123 -0.69 8.02 14.52
C PRO A 123 -1.07 9.36 13.87
N GLU A 124 -0.90 10.46 14.62
CA GLU A 124 -1.09 11.83 14.11
C GLU A 124 -0.13 12.18 12.94
N ARG A 125 0.95 11.40 12.73
CA ARG A 125 1.84 11.48 11.57
C ARG A 125 2.40 10.12 11.16
N PRO A 126 2.14 9.63 9.93
CA PRO A 126 2.86 8.51 9.32
C PRO A 126 4.38 8.74 9.25
N LYS A 127 5.18 7.67 9.40
CA LYS A 127 6.65 7.77 9.48
C LYS A 127 7.32 8.09 8.14
N ASN A 128 6.75 7.62 7.03
CA ASN A 128 7.24 7.81 5.66
C ASN A 128 6.05 7.85 4.66
N PRO A 129 6.28 8.11 3.36
CA PRO A 129 5.20 8.16 2.37
C PRO A 129 4.43 6.83 2.20
N GLU A 130 5.11 5.69 2.29
CA GLU A 130 4.49 4.35 2.21
C GLU A 130 3.45 4.17 3.33
N GLN A 131 3.80 4.54 4.57
CA GLN A 131 2.89 4.51 5.72
C GLN A 131 1.75 5.53 5.58
N ALA A 132 1.94 6.64 4.86
CA ALA A 132 0.86 7.57 4.55
C ALA A 132 -0.14 6.97 3.55
N GLU A 133 0.33 6.25 2.52
CA GLU A 133 -0.55 5.53 1.61
C GLU A 133 -1.29 4.38 2.32
N LEU A 134 -0.59 3.60 3.15
CA LEU A 134 -1.20 2.55 3.97
C LEU A 134 -2.22 3.11 4.96
N THR A 135 -2.00 4.31 5.50
CA THR A 135 -2.99 5.04 6.32
C THR A 135 -4.22 5.41 5.49
N LEU A 136 -4.04 5.86 4.24
CA LEU A 136 -5.14 6.17 3.33
C LEU A 136 -5.97 4.91 3.02
N ARG A 137 -5.33 3.80 2.61
CA ARG A 137 -6.02 2.52 2.36
C ARG A 137 -6.77 2.03 3.61
N MET A 138 -6.10 2.03 4.76
CA MET A 138 -6.70 1.69 6.06
C MET A 138 -7.92 2.56 6.40
N LEU A 139 -7.87 3.89 6.20
CA LEU A 139 -9.01 4.78 6.48
C LEU A 139 -10.24 4.39 5.66
N LEU A 140 -10.05 4.05 4.38
CA LEU A 140 -11.11 3.56 3.50
C LEU A 140 -11.69 2.24 4.03
N THR A 141 -10.86 1.26 4.35
CA THR A 141 -11.30 -0.08 4.78
C THR A 141 -11.90 -0.10 6.19
N VAL A 142 -11.47 0.76 7.11
CA VAL A 142 -11.97 0.81 8.50
C VAL A 142 -13.30 1.57 8.60
N LEU A 143 -13.44 2.70 7.87
CA LEU A 143 -14.69 3.46 7.86
C LEU A 143 -15.73 2.80 6.95
N ALA A 144 -15.31 2.34 5.77
CA ALA A 144 -16.10 1.59 4.79
C ALA A 144 -17.49 2.20 4.47
N ASP A 145 -17.59 3.53 4.57
CA ASP A 145 -18.79 4.32 4.30
C ASP A 145 -18.38 5.71 3.80
N VAL A 146 -18.96 6.16 2.69
CA VAL A 146 -18.60 7.42 2.02
C VAL A 146 -19.02 8.66 2.82
N GLN A 147 -20.16 8.60 3.52
CA GLN A 147 -20.62 9.69 4.37
C GLN A 147 -19.77 9.78 5.64
N LEU A 148 -19.40 8.64 6.23
CA LEU A 148 -18.51 8.58 7.40
C LEU A 148 -17.09 9.07 7.06
N LEU A 149 -16.59 8.74 5.87
CA LEU A 149 -15.35 9.29 5.31
C LEU A 149 -15.43 10.82 5.12
N ALA A 150 -16.55 11.33 4.61
CA ALA A 150 -16.76 12.77 4.43
C ALA A 150 -16.86 13.51 5.78
N VAL A 151 -17.58 12.94 6.76
CA VAL A 151 -17.61 13.41 8.16
C VAL A 151 -16.20 13.46 8.74
N PHE A 152 -15.44 12.37 8.63
CA PHE A 152 -14.06 12.31 9.11
C PHE A 152 -13.20 13.41 8.50
N LEU A 153 -13.29 13.63 7.19
CA LEU A 153 -12.56 14.71 6.50
C LEU A 153 -12.95 16.12 6.96
N VAL A 154 -14.23 16.38 7.25
CA VAL A 154 -14.67 17.65 7.84
C VAL A 154 -14.11 17.84 9.26
N LEU A 155 -14.06 16.78 10.07
CA LEU A 155 -13.47 16.83 11.42
C LEU A 155 -11.95 17.05 11.38
N GLN A 156 -11.24 16.47 10.39
CA GLN A 156 -9.82 16.75 10.19
C GLN A 156 -9.56 18.19 9.71
N LEU A 157 -10.46 18.76 8.89
CA LEU A 157 -10.41 20.17 8.50
C LEU A 157 -10.65 21.08 9.72
N GLN A 158 -11.62 20.78 10.58
CA GLN A 158 -11.86 21.54 11.82
C GLN A 158 -10.63 21.51 12.76
N LYS A 159 -9.99 20.34 12.94
CA LYS A 159 -8.73 20.23 13.71
C LYS A 159 -7.58 21.04 13.08
N LEU A 160 -7.59 21.23 11.77
CA LEU A 160 -6.59 22.01 11.03
C LEU A 160 -6.84 23.53 11.09
N GLU A 161 -8.10 23.96 11.17
CA GLU A 161 -8.45 25.35 11.46
C GLU A 161 -8.08 25.73 12.90
N GLN A 162 -8.31 24.83 13.86
CA GLN A 162 -8.02 25.02 15.28
C GLN A 162 -6.56 24.68 15.68
N LEU A 163 -5.62 24.68 14.72
CA LEU A 163 -4.19 24.36 14.92
C LEU A 163 -3.55 25.11 16.10
N GLU A 164 -3.94 26.36 16.35
CA GLU A 164 -3.34 27.20 17.39
C GLU A 164 -3.55 26.64 18.81
N THR A 165 -4.59 25.82 19.03
CA THR A 165 -4.83 25.10 20.30
C THR A 165 -3.78 24.00 20.58
N LEU A 166 -3.09 23.50 19.54
CA LEU A 166 -2.20 22.34 19.66
C LEU A 166 -0.75 22.75 19.97
N PRO A 167 0.02 21.94 20.71
CA PRO A 167 1.47 22.13 20.86
C PRO A 167 2.21 22.11 19.51
N PRO A 168 3.33 22.86 19.31
CA PRO A 168 3.99 22.99 18.02
C PRO A 168 4.28 21.67 17.28
N LYS A 169 4.86 20.67 17.97
CA LYS A 169 5.12 19.33 17.39
C LYS A 169 3.85 18.63 16.87
N LYS A 170 2.67 18.90 17.47
CA LYS A 170 1.38 18.38 17.01
C LYS A 170 0.79 19.21 15.86
N ARG A 171 1.10 20.51 15.76
CA ARG A 171 0.69 21.36 14.64
C ARG A 171 1.28 20.83 13.33
N ASP A 172 2.59 20.65 13.29
CA ASP A 172 3.29 20.20 12.09
C ASP A 172 2.94 18.76 11.73
N ALA A 173 2.70 17.90 12.72
CA ALA A 173 2.17 16.55 12.52
C ALA A 173 0.78 16.56 11.86
N THR A 174 -0.15 17.35 12.43
CA THR A 174 -1.54 17.47 11.94
C THR A 174 -1.57 18.06 10.53
N ALA A 175 -0.79 19.12 10.27
CA ALA A 175 -0.68 19.72 8.93
C ALA A 175 -0.04 18.78 7.91
N TRP A 176 1.02 18.04 8.28
CA TRP A 176 1.65 17.07 7.37
C TRP A 176 0.67 15.97 6.97
N THR A 177 -0.06 15.41 7.92
CA THR A 177 -1.05 14.34 7.66
C THR A 177 -2.28 14.87 6.91
N ALA A 178 -2.70 16.11 7.20
CA ALA A 178 -3.75 16.77 6.42
C ALA A 178 -3.39 16.90 4.94
N LEU A 179 -2.14 17.26 4.62
CA LEU A 179 -1.67 17.38 3.25
C LEU A 179 -1.48 16.03 2.55
N HIS A 180 -0.79 15.08 3.20
CA HIS A 180 -0.36 13.84 2.55
C HIS A 180 -1.39 12.69 2.61
N VAL A 181 -2.30 12.70 3.60
CA VAL A 181 -3.33 11.66 3.77
C VAL A 181 -4.72 12.22 3.52
N HIS A 182 -5.14 13.26 4.26
CA HIS A 182 -6.54 13.69 4.25
C HIS A 182 -6.94 14.41 2.94
N ALA A 183 -6.10 15.30 2.40
CA ALA A 183 -6.33 15.95 1.10
C ALA A 183 -6.27 14.94 -0.07
N ALA A 184 -5.39 13.94 0.01
CA ALA A 184 -5.32 12.85 -0.96
C ALA A 184 -6.61 11.99 -0.93
N LEU A 185 -7.08 11.64 0.27
CA LEU A 185 -8.35 10.93 0.49
C LEU A 185 -9.56 11.72 -0.03
N ALA A 186 -9.66 13.01 0.29
CA ALA A 186 -10.68 13.90 -0.23
C ALA A 186 -10.66 13.98 -1.77
N GLY A 187 -9.47 14.00 -2.37
CA GLY A 187 -9.27 13.94 -3.82
C GLY A 187 -9.78 12.64 -4.45
N ARG A 188 -9.47 11.48 -3.86
CA ARG A 188 -9.98 10.18 -4.32
C ARG A 188 -11.51 10.10 -4.22
N LEU A 189 -12.12 10.65 -3.17
CA LEU A 189 -13.57 10.71 -2.98
C LEU A 189 -14.27 11.80 -3.82
N GLY A 190 -13.52 12.64 -4.53
CA GLY A 190 -14.04 13.73 -5.37
C GLY A 190 -14.52 14.97 -4.60
N ILE A 191 -14.25 15.06 -3.29
CA ILE A 191 -14.71 16.16 -2.43
C ILE A 191 -13.72 17.33 -2.51
N PHE A 192 -13.73 18.01 -3.65
CA PHE A 192 -12.69 19.00 -4.01
C PHE A 192 -12.66 20.24 -3.12
N TRP A 193 -13.76 20.62 -2.45
CA TRP A 193 -13.75 21.76 -1.53
C TRP A 193 -12.97 21.44 -0.25
N ILE A 194 -13.24 20.32 0.41
CA ILE A 194 -12.46 19.89 1.59
C ILE A 194 -10.99 19.70 1.22
N LYS A 195 -10.71 19.06 0.07
CA LYS A 195 -9.34 18.94 -0.44
C LYS A 195 -8.64 20.31 -0.51
N SER A 196 -9.29 21.31 -1.11
CA SER A 196 -8.73 22.65 -1.32
C SER A 196 -8.42 23.38 0.00
N GLU A 197 -9.28 23.26 1.01
CA GLU A 197 -9.05 23.89 2.32
C GLU A 197 -7.97 23.17 3.14
N LEU A 198 -7.93 21.83 3.08
CA LEU A 198 -6.86 21.03 3.70
C LEU A 198 -5.49 21.35 3.09
N GLU A 199 -5.40 21.42 1.75
CA GLU A 199 -4.16 21.75 1.03
C GLU A 199 -3.62 23.14 1.39
N ASP A 200 -4.44 24.19 1.28
CA ASP A 200 -3.99 25.56 1.55
C ASP A 200 -3.67 25.80 3.04
N SER A 201 -4.46 25.22 3.95
CA SER A 201 -4.25 25.40 5.40
C SER A 201 -3.01 24.64 5.89
N ALA A 202 -2.77 23.42 5.39
CA ALA A 202 -1.55 22.69 5.68
C ALA A 202 -0.32 23.37 5.06
N PHE A 203 -0.41 23.87 3.82
CA PHE A 203 0.65 24.64 3.17
C PHE A 203 1.02 25.90 3.96
N ARG A 204 0.03 26.65 4.46
CA ARG A 204 0.23 27.83 5.33
C ARG A 204 1.03 27.50 6.60
N GLN A 205 0.84 26.32 7.19
CA GLN A 205 1.57 25.88 8.39
C GLN A 205 2.97 25.35 8.06
N LEU A 206 3.09 24.43 7.09
CA LEU A 206 4.33 23.72 6.79
C LEU A 206 5.38 24.56 6.06
N GLU A 207 4.92 25.50 5.22
CA GLU A 207 5.75 26.23 4.25
C GLU A 207 5.45 27.75 4.35
N TYR A 208 5.35 28.25 5.58
CA TYR A 208 4.89 29.60 5.92
C TYR A 208 5.59 30.71 5.11
N GLU A 209 6.91 30.65 4.94
CA GLU A 209 7.66 31.65 4.17
C GLU A 209 7.29 31.63 2.68
N LYS A 210 7.20 30.44 2.07
CA LYS A 210 6.79 30.27 0.67
C LYS A 210 5.35 30.77 0.47
N TYR A 211 4.45 30.44 1.41
CA TYR A 211 3.07 30.93 1.42
C TYR A 211 2.99 32.47 1.51
N GLN A 212 3.74 33.11 2.41
CA GLN A 212 3.75 34.57 2.55
C GLN A 212 4.38 35.26 1.33
N LEU A 213 5.43 34.68 0.73
CA LEU A 213 6.02 35.17 -0.53
C LEU A 213 5.00 35.08 -1.67
N LEU A 214 4.30 33.95 -1.81
CA LEU A 214 3.27 33.75 -2.83
C LEU A 214 2.09 34.72 -2.64
N LYS A 215 1.61 34.89 -1.40
CA LYS A 215 0.57 35.87 -1.05
C LYS A 215 0.96 37.29 -1.44
N LYS A 216 2.22 37.68 -1.20
CA LYS A 216 2.78 38.99 -1.64
C LYS A 216 2.88 39.11 -3.17
N LYS A 217 3.33 38.07 -3.88
CA LYS A 217 3.40 38.04 -5.36
C LYS A 217 2.00 38.20 -5.99
N ILE A 218 1.00 37.46 -5.49
CA ILE A 218 -0.39 37.52 -5.98
C ILE A 218 -1.03 38.89 -5.68
N ALA A 219 -0.88 39.41 -4.46
CA ALA A 219 -1.47 40.69 -4.08
C ALA A 219 -0.99 41.87 -4.95
N ARG A 220 0.29 41.90 -5.33
CA ARG A 220 0.88 42.96 -6.16
C ARG A 220 0.25 43.12 -7.55
N LYS A 221 -0.33 42.06 -8.12
CA LYS A 221 -0.95 42.09 -9.45
C LYS A 221 -2.50 42.03 -9.39
N ARG A 222 -3.13 42.33 -8.25
CA ARG A 222 -4.57 42.09 -8.02
C ARG A 222 -5.52 43.00 -8.83
N SER A 223 -5.32 44.31 -8.87
CA SER A 223 -6.24 45.27 -9.52
C SER A 223 -6.37 45.02 -11.03
N VAL A 224 -5.24 45.15 -11.73
CA VAL A 224 -5.09 44.87 -13.18
C VAL A 224 -5.61 43.47 -13.57
N ARG A 225 -5.64 42.53 -12.62
CA ARG A 225 -6.18 41.19 -12.85
C ARG A 225 -7.70 41.08 -12.62
N SER A 226 -8.29 41.83 -11.69
CA SER A 226 -9.75 41.87 -11.52
C SER A 226 -10.43 42.45 -12.75
N GLU A 227 -9.96 43.62 -13.21
CA GLU A 227 -10.45 44.30 -14.42
C GLU A 227 -10.43 43.38 -15.65
N ASN A 228 -9.32 42.64 -15.86
CA ASN A 228 -9.23 41.67 -16.95
C ASN A 228 -10.11 40.43 -16.76
N VAL A 229 -10.38 39.99 -15.53
CA VAL A 229 -11.31 38.88 -15.26
C VAL A 229 -12.74 39.28 -15.57
N GLU A 230 -13.16 40.46 -15.12
CA GLU A 230 -14.49 41.02 -15.37
C GLU A 230 -14.72 41.22 -16.87
N ARG A 231 -13.70 41.73 -17.59
CA ARG A 231 -13.69 41.92 -19.05
C ARG A 231 -13.81 40.59 -19.83
N ILE A 232 -13.06 39.55 -19.43
CA ILE A 232 -13.16 38.22 -20.04
C ILE A 232 -14.50 37.55 -19.70
N LEU A 233 -14.97 37.67 -18.45
CA LEU A 233 -16.24 37.11 -18.01
C LEU A 233 -17.43 37.71 -18.79
N ALA A 234 -17.42 39.02 -19.03
CA ALA A 234 -18.39 39.69 -19.88
C ALA A 234 -18.32 39.23 -21.35
N LYS A 235 -17.12 38.99 -21.91
CA LYS A 235 -16.98 38.39 -23.25
C LYS A 235 -17.57 36.97 -23.32
N ILE A 236 -17.31 36.10 -22.34
CA ILE A 236 -17.90 34.74 -22.28
C ILE A 236 -19.43 34.82 -22.22
N GLN A 237 -19.98 35.67 -21.33
CA GLN A 237 -21.42 35.86 -21.21
C GLN A 237 -22.05 36.38 -22.52
N LEU A 238 -21.38 37.29 -23.24
CA LEU A 238 -21.86 37.80 -24.52
C LEU A 238 -21.92 36.69 -25.58
N ILE A 239 -20.86 35.89 -25.72
CA ILE A 239 -20.77 34.76 -26.66
C ILE A 239 -21.89 33.74 -26.38
N LEU A 240 -22.03 33.31 -25.13
CA LEU A 240 -23.05 32.31 -24.75
C LEU A 240 -24.48 32.86 -24.82
N LYS A 241 -24.67 34.17 -24.63
CA LYS A 241 -25.98 34.84 -24.81
C LYS A 241 -26.36 34.98 -26.29
N GLN A 242 -25.40 35.23 -27.18
CA GLN A 242 -25.61 35.23 -28.63
C GLN A 242 -25.97 33.83 -29.14
N ALA A 243 -25.40 32.78 -28.53
CA ALA A 243 -25.77 31.39 -28.76
C ALA A 243 -27.16 30.98 -28.24
N GLY A 244 -27.83 31.83 -27.44
CA GLY A 244 -29.10 31.50 -26.78
C GLY A 244 -29.00 30.53 -25.59
N ILE A 245 -27.79 30.11 -25.22
CA ILE A 245 -27.53 29.12 -24.16
C ILE A 245 -27.76 29.75 -22.78
N ARG A 246 -28.47 29.05 -21.89
CA ARG A 246 -28.59 29.44 -20.48
C ARG A 246 -27.35 29.04 -19.71
N HIS A 247 -26.74 29.99 -18.99
CA HIS A 247 -25.42 29.79 -18.40
C HIS A 247 -25.20 30.59 -17.11
N GLU A 248 -24.42 30.02 -16.19
CA GLU A 248 -23.70 30.76 -15.15
C GLU A 248 -22.21 30.77 -15.51
N VAL A 249 -21.57 31.95 -15.48
CA VAL A 249 -20.11 32.08 -15.69
C VAL A 249 -19.47 32.62 -14.42
N GLN A 250 -18.48 31.91 -13.90
CA GLN A 250 -17.76 32.23 -12.66
C GLN A 250 -16.25 32.29 -12.89
N GLY A 251 -15.59 33.36 -12.43
CA GLY A 251 -14.12 33.43 -12.38
C GLY A 251 -13.57 32.64 -11.19
N ARG A 252 -12.88 31.53 -11.42
CA ARG A 252 -12.27 30.69 -10.38
C ARG A 252 -10.78 30.98 -10.24
N TYR A 253 -10.40 31.61 -9.13
CA TYR A 253 -9.01 31.71 -8.71
C TYR A 253 -8.44 30.32 -8.37
N LYS A 254 -7.19 30.05 -8.75
CA LYS A 254 -6.47 28.84 -8.29
C LYS A 254 -6.05 29.01 -6.82
N ARG A 255 -6.05 27.89 -6.07
CA ARG A 255 -5.69 27.83 -4.65
C ARG A 255 -4.17 27.97 -4.45
N PHE A 256 -3.73 28.42 -3.28
CA PHE A 256 -2.33 28.77 -3.04
C PHE A 256 -1.40 27.58 -3.22
N TYR A 257 -1.74 26.41 -2.67
CA TYR A 257 -0.96 25.19 -2.81
C TYR A 257 -0.88 24.70 -4.27
N SER A 258 -1.99 24.76 -5.02
CA SER A 258 -2.01 24.40 -6.45
C SER A 258 -1.17 25.34 -7.32
N ILE A 259 -1.02 26.62 -6.93
CA ILE A 259 -0.11 27.56 -7.60
C ILE A 259 1.34 27.27 -7.20
N PHE A 260 1.60 26.97 -5.93
CA PHE A 260 2.91 26.58 -5.42
C PHE A 260 3.46 25.32 -6.10
N GLN A 261 2.66 24.24 -6.20
CA GLN A 261 3.02 23.04 -6.97
C GLN A 261 3.34 23.32 -8.44
N LYS A 262 2.71 24.35 -9.05
CA LYS A 262 3.04 24.80 -10.41
C LYS A 262 4.33 25.62 -10.47
N LEU A 263 4.69 26.38 -9.41
CA LEU A 263 5.96 27.13 -9.34
C LEU A 263 7.17 26.19 -9.25
N GLU A 264 7.08 25.13 -8.43
CA GLU A 264 8.19 24.18 -8.27
C GLU A 264 8.45 23.36 -9.56
N LYS A 265 7.43 23.17 -10.42
CA LYS A 265 7.59 22.53 -11.75
C LYS A 265 8.08 23.49 -12.85
N VAL A 266 8.29 24.78 -12.56
CA VAL A 266 8.65 25.83 -13.53
C VAL A 266 9.68 26.81 -12.92
N ASP A 267 10.68 26.27 -12.22
CA ASP A 267 11.85 26.99 -11.67
C ASP A 267 11.53 28.28 -10.88
N ASN A 268 10.36 28.33 -10.22
CA ASN A 268 9.83 29.46 -9.48
C ASN A 268 9.58 30.77 -10.27
N ASP A 269 9.60 30.71 -11.61
CA ASP A 269 9.25 31.83 -12.48
C ASP A 269 7.74 32.11 -12.40
N PHE A 270 7.39 33.19 -11.71
CA PHE A 270 6.00 33.58 -11.48
C PHE A 270 5.34 34.20 -12.71
N ASP A 271 6.10 34.74 -13.65
CA ASP A 271 5.56 35.38 -14.86
C ASP A 271 5.28 34.37 -15.97
N ARG A 272 5.84 33.15 -15.86
CA ARG A 272 5.36 31.97 -16.61
C ARG A 272 4.03 31.41 -16.10
N ILE A 273 3.60 31.69 -14.85
CA ILE A 273 2.26 31.29 -14.38
C ILE A 273 1.23 32.31 -14.83
N GLN A 274 0.91 32.24 -16.13
CA GLN A 274 -0.14 33.04 -16.74
C GLN A 274 -1.53 32.56 -16.28
N ASP A 275 -1.70 31.25 -16.09
CA ASP A 275 -2.95 30.56 -15.72
C ASP A 275 -3.34 30.67 -14.21
N LEU A 276 -3.22 31.82 -13.54
CA LEU A 276 -3.64 31.93 -12.11
C LEU A 276 -5.16 31.83 -11.90
N ILE A 277 -5.96 31.93 -12.97
CA ILE A 277 -7.42 31.97 -12.95
C ILE A 277 -7.94 31.08 -14.08
N ALA A 278 -9.02 30.36 -13.83
CA ALA A 278 -9.78 29.63 -14.85
C ALA A 278 -11.24 30.10 -14.81
N PHE A 279 -11.94 30.06 -15.93
CA PHE A 279 -13.36 30.40 -16.01
C PHE A 279 -14.18 29.12 -15.96
N ARG A 280 -15.24 29.12 -15.15
CA ARG A 280 -16.18 28.00 -15.01
C ARG A 280 -17.50 28.41 -15.63
N VAL A 281 -17.93 27.68 -16.67
CA VAL A 281 -19.24 27.79 -17.29
C VAL A 281 -20.11 26.64 -16.77
N VAL A 282 -21.28 26.96 -16.26
CA VAL A 282 -22.29 26.01 -15.79
C VAL A 282 -23.54 26.16 -16.66
N VAL A 283 -24.06 25.06 -17.18
CA VAL A 283 -25.24 25.03 -18.08
C VAL A 283 -26.27 24.00 -17.61
N GLU A 284 -27.45 23.99 -18.23
CA GLU A 284 -28.52 23.03 -17.91
C GLU A 284 -28.11 21.60 -18.34
N ASP A 285 -27.86 21.38 -19.64
CA ASP A 285 -27.70 20.02 -20.19
C ASP A 285 -26.33 19.72 -20.85
N VAL A 286 -26.12 18.45 -21.21
CA VAL A 286 -24.85 17.97 -21.79
C VAL A 286 -24.64 18.53 -23.19
N ASP A 287 -25.69 18.68 -23.98
CA ASP A 287 -25.60 19.23 -25.34
C ASP A 287 -25.22 20.72 -25.30
N ASP A 288 -25.73 21.48 -24.32
CA ASP A 288 -25.29 22.86 -24.02
C ASP A 288 -23.79 22.94 -23.72
N CYS A 289 -23.19 21.89 -23.14
CA CYS A 289 -21.75 21.89 -22.85
C CYS A 289 -20.93 21.89 -24.15
N TYR A 290 -21.33 21.10 -25.15
CA TYR A 290 -20.66 21.06 -26.45
C TYR A 290 -21.03 22.26 -27.33
N ALA A 291 -22.27 22.75 -27.27
CA ALA A 291 -22.65 24.00 -27.93
C ALA A 291 -21.81 25.17 -27.40
N ALA A 292 -21.71 25.32 -26.07
CA ALA A 292 -20.88 26.35 -25.44
C ALA A 292 -19.40 26.21 -25.82
N LEU A 293 -18.86 24.99 -25.94
CA LEU A 293 -17.50 24.75 -26.43
C LEU A 293 -17.32 25.28 -27.86
N SER A 294 -18.24 24.94 -28.78
CA SER A 294 -18.19 25.34 -30.18
C SER A 294 -18.23 26.87 -30.34
N PHE A 295 -19.20 27.55 -29.72
CA PHE A 295 -19.28 29.02 -29.78
C PHE A 295 -18.07 29.74 -29.16
N ILE A 296 -17.41 29.11 -28.18
CA ILE A 296 -16.13 29.60 -27.64
C ILE A 296 -14.99 29.41 -28.65
N HIS A 297 -14.91 28.28 -29.36
CA HIS A 297 -13.89 28.02 -30.38
C HIS A 297 -14.08 28.80 -31.69
N GLU A 298 -15.31 29.21 -32.01
CA GLU A 298 -15.62 30.13 -33.13
C GLU A 298 -15.14 31.56 -32.87
N ASN A 299 -15.04 31.96 -31.60
CA ASN A 299 -14.65 33.31 -31.18
C ASN A 299 -13.18 33.42 -30.77
N TRP A 300 -12.63 32.37 -30.14
CA TRP A 300 -11.26 32.33 -29.63
C TRP A 300 -10.52 31.08 -30.09
N VAL A 301 -9.25 31.23 -30.48
CA VAL A 301 -8.48 30.13 -31.06
C VAL A 301 -8.10 29.12 -29.96
N PRO A 302 -8.43 27.82 -30.11
CA PRO A 302 -8.03 26.79 -29.15
C PRO A 302 -6.54 26.47 -29.26
N ILE A 303 -5.89 26.34 -28.10
CA ILE A 303 -4.49 25.91 -28.02
C ILE A 303 -4.43 24.39 -28.22
N LYS A 304 -3.53 23.92 -29.09
CA LYS A 304 -3.29 22.49 -29.32
C LYS A 304 -2.94 21.76 -28.01
N ASP A 305 -3.40 20.53 -27.90
CA ASP A 305 -3.14 19.61 -26.78
C ASP A 305 -3.59 20.13 -25.39
N ARG A 306 -4.38 21.20 -25.37
CA ARG A 306 -4.99 21.81 -24.17
C ARG A 306 -6.52 21.64 -24.09
N PHE A 307 -7.09 20.77 -24.94
CA PHE A 307 -8.47 20.30 -24.81
C PHE A 307 -8.51 18.92 -24.13
N LYS A 308 -9.40 18.73 -23.15
CA LYS A 308 -9.66 17.44 -22.50
C LYS A 308 -11.15 17.28 -22.23
N ASP A 309 -11.72 16.19 -22.75
CA ASP A 309 -13.12 15.82 -22.56
C ASP A 309 -13.25 14.79 -21.42
N TYR A 310 -13.60 15.28 -20.23
CA TYR A 310 -13.95 14.41 -19.10
C TYR A 310 -15.45 14.09 -19.02
N ILE A 311 -16.27 14.46 -20.01
CA ILE A 311 -17.66 14.01 -20.11
C ILE A 311 -17.66 12.60 -20.72
N VAL A 312 -16.97 12.41 -21.84
CA VAL A 312 -16.79 11.11 -22.52
C VAL A 312 -15.81 10.20 -21.75
N LYS A 313 -14.73 10.78 -21.19
CA LYS A 313 -13.75 10.05 -20.37
C LYS A 313 -13.66 10.61 -18.93
N PRO A 314 -14.65 10.33 -18.05
CA PRO A 314 -14.61 10.77 -16.65
C PRO A 314 -13.34 10.30 -15.94
N LYS A 315 -12.84 11.11 -14.99
CA LYS A 315 -11.76 10.67 -14.10
C LYS A 315 -12.25 9.56 -13.17
N SER A 316 -11.32 8.79 -12.60
CA SER A 316 -11.58 7.71 -11.65
C SER A 316 -12.53 8.10 -10.49
N ASN A 317 -12.44 9.33 -9.99
CA ASN A 317 -13.30 9.86 -8.92
C ASN A 317 -14.68 10.40 -9.40
N GLY A 318 -15.10 10.08 -10.63
CA GLY A 318 -16.38 10.52 -11.20
C GLY A 318 -16.43 11.98 -11.66
N TYR A 319 -15.29 12.68 -11.70
CA TYR A 319 -15.24 14.06 -12.18
C TYR A 319 -15.54 14.15 -13.69
N GLN A 320 -16.49 15.02 -14.06
CA GLN A 320 -16.88 15.32 -15.44
C GLN A 320 -16.87 16.82 -15.73
N SER A 321 -16.28 17.21 -16.85
CA SER A 321 -16.26 18.58 -17.42
C SER A 321 -15.53 18.56 -18.77
N LEU A 322 -15.88 19.45 -19.70
CA LEU A 322 -15.02 19.81 -20.82
C LEU A 322 -14.00 20.85 -20.35
N HIS A 323 -12.71 20.60 -20.56
CA HIS A 323 -11.63 21.55 -20.30
C HIS A 323 -11.06 22.02 -21.63
N THR A 324 -10.91 23.32 -21.82
CA THR A 324 -10.22 23.90 -22.96
C THR A 324 -9.32 25.05 -22.52
N THR A 325 -8.25 25.32 -23.27
CA THR A 325 -7.48 26.56 -23.15
C THR A 325 -7.50 27.25 -24.50
N VAL A 326 -7.90 28.52 -24.52
CA VAL A 326 -8.08 29.33 -25.74
C VAL A 326 -7.32 30.64 -25.64
N THR A 327 -7.09 31.31 -26.76
CA THR A 327 -6.47 32.65 -26.84
C THR A 327 -7.39 33.60 -27.59
N ASP A 328 -7.65 34.77 -27.00
CA ASP A 328 -8.30 35.87 -27.71
C ASP A 328 -7.28 36.59 -28.61
N LEU A 329 -7.47 36.50 -29.92
CA LEU A 329 -6.68 37.20 -30.94
C LEU A 329 -7.41 38.42 -31.52
N ARG A 330 -8.60 38.75 -31.03
CA ARG A 330 -9.43 39.89 -31.46
C ARG A 330 -9.44 41.01 -30.42
N ASP A 331 -8.37 41.11 -29.62
CA ASP A 331 -8.22 42.05 -28.52
C ASP A 331 -7.09 43.02 -28.85
N ASP A 332 -7.39 44.33 -28.90
CA ASP A 332 -6.54 45.34 -29.57
C ASP A 332 -5.20 45.67 -28.88
N ASP A 333 -4.81 44.93 -27.84
CA ASP A 333 -3.59 45.13 -27.04
C ASP A 333 -2.43 44.30 -27.64
N PRO A 334 -1.48 44.91 -28.38
CA PRO A 334 -0.50 44.16 -29.17
C PRO A 334 0.56 43.40 -28.35
N GLY A 335 0.53 43.51 -27.02
CA GLY A 335 1.58 42.98 -26.14
C GLY A 335 1.30 41.65 -25.45
N TYR A 336 0.04 41.15 -25.39
CA TYR A 336 -0.26 40.10 -24.40
C TYR A 336 -1.47 39.16 -24.68
N SER A 337 -1.43 38.37 -25.76
CA SER A 337 -2.34 37.21 -25.95
C SER A 337 -2.17 36.19 -24.81
N ARG A 338 -3.07 36.21 -23.82
CA ARG A 338 -3.03 35.27 -22.68
C ARG A 338 -3.83 33.99 -22.94
N PRO A 339 -3.35 32.83 -22.46
CA PRO A 339 -4.17 31.64 -22.36
C PRO A 339 -5.33 31.86 -21.38
N ILE A 340 -6.52 31.44 -21.78
CA ILE A 340 -7.75 31.44 -20.99
C ILE A 340 -8.16 29.98 -20.78
N GLU A 341 -7.91 29.44 -19.58
CA GLU A 341 -8.46 28.13 -19.18
C GLU A 341 -9.97 28.24 -18.93
N ILE A 342 -10.77 27.39 -19.58
CA ILE A 342 -12.24 27.34 -19.42
C ILE A 342 -12.68 25.90 -19.08
N GLN A 343 -13.57 25.77 -18.09
CA GLN A 343 -14.18 24.52 -17.63
C GLN A 343 -15.69 24.59 -17.83
N ILE A 344 -16.24 23.79 -18.75
CA ILE A 344 -17.67 23.73 -19.08
C ILE A 344 -18.27 22.44 -18.52
N ARG A 345 -19.41 22.52 -17.81
CA ARG A 345 -20.08 21.36 -17.19
C ARG A 345 -21.55 21.67 -16.83
N THR A 346 -22.41 20.67 -16.72
CA THR A 346 -23.80 20.89 -16.25
C THR A 346 -23.88 21.23 -14.76
N HIS A 347 -25.02 21.76 -14.27
CA HIS A 347 -25.26 21.91 -12.83
C HIS A 347 -25.14 20.58 -12.05
N LYS A 348 -25.53 19.45 -12.66
CA LYS A 348 -25.37 18.10 -12.06
C LYS A 348 -23.89 17.71 -11.94
N MET A 349 -23.12 17.91 -13.01
CA MET A 349 -21.67 17.68 -13.02
C MET A 349 -20.94 18.63 -12.07
N HIS A 350 -21.42 19.88 -11.92
CA HIS A 350 -20.93 20.82 -10.91
C HIS A 350 -21.09 20.24 -9.51
N ARG A 351 -22.29 19.78 -9.14
CA ARG A 351 -22.54 19.20 -7.81
C ARG A 351 -21.65 17.96 -7.56
N MET A 352 -21.52 17.08 -8.56
CA MET A 352 -20.62 15.91 -8.48
C MET A 352 -19.15 16.33 -8.28
N ALA A 353 -18.70 17.37 -8.97
CA ALA A 353 -17.31 17.81 -8.96
C ALA A 353 -16.89 18.69 -7.77
N GLU A 354 -17.82 19.12 -6.91
CA GLU A 354 -17.47 19.75 -5.63
C GLU A 354 -17.69 18.79 -4.43
N TYR A 355 -18.80 18.03 -4.41
CA TYR A 355 -19.18 17.14 -3.30
C TYR A 355 -18.83 15.66 -3.50
N GLY A 356 -18.26 15.28 -4.64
CA GLY A 356 -17.76 13.94 -4.92
C GLY A 356 -18.84 12.85 -4.85
N VAL A 357 -18.44 11.65 -4.43
CA VAL A 357 -19.34 10.47 -4.34
C VAL A 357 -20.56 10.71 -3.43
N ALA A 358 -20.48 11.63 -2.45
CA ALA A 358 -21.64 12.02 -1.63
C ALA A 358 -22.78 12.64 -2.47
N ALA A 359 -22.46 13.34 -3.57
CA ALA A 359 -23.46 13.87 -4.51
C ALA A 359 -24.25 12.77 -5.25
N HIS A 360 -23.72 11.55 -5.34
CA HIS A 360 -24.39 10.42 -6.00
C HIS A 360 -25.44 9.77 -5.10
N TRP A 361 -25.14 9.58 -3.82
CA TRP A 361 -26.09 9.06 -2.81
C TRP A 361 -27.33 9.94 -2.69
N LEU A 362 -27.11 11.26 -2.62
CA LEU A 362 -28.11 12.34 -2.73
C LEU A 362 -29.10 12.21 -3.91
N TYR A 363 -28.73 11.49 -4.97
CA TYR A 363 -29.54 11.29 -6.17
C TYR A 363 -30.28 9.94 -6.19
N LYS A 364 -29.76 8.91 -5.52
CA LYS A 364 -30.46 7.63 -5.32
C LYS A 364 -31.59 7.76 -4.30
N GLU A 365 -31.38 8.48 -3.21
CA GLU A 365 -32.34 8.58 -2.09
C GLU A 365 -33.66 9.28 -2.49
N LYS A 366 -33.64 10.15 -3.51
CA LYS A 366 -34.86 10.73 -4.11
C LYS A 366 -35.63 9.79 -5.06
N ARG A 367 -35.22 8.52 -5.20
CA ARG A 367 -35.86 7.51 -6.08
C ARG A 367 -36.16 6.19 -5.34
N GLN A 368 -37.08 6.32 -4.36
CA GLN A 368 -37.86 5.25 -3.71
C GLN A 368 -37.14 4.33 -2.70
N ALA A 369 -38.00 3.61 -1.96
CA ALA A 369 -37.73 2.83 -0.76
C ALA A 369 -37.11 1.44 -1.06
N PRO A 370 -36.77 0.60 -0.06
CA PRO A 370 -35.71 -0.39 -0.21
C PRO A 370 -36.10 -1.60 -1.08
N LYS A 371 -35.18 -1.96 -1.98
CA LYS A 371 -34.88 -3.35 -2.31
C LYS A 371 -33.45 -3.65 -1.88
N GLU A 372 -33.26 -4.76 -1.19
CA GLU A 372 -31.96 -5.19 -0.69
C GLU A 372 -31.09 -5.67 -1.86
N LYS A 373 -30.07 -4.87 -2.23
CA LYS A 373 -28.91 -5.20 -3.08
C LYS A 373 -28.01 -3.96 -3.24
N THR A 374 -27.30 -3.62 -2.17
CA THR A 374 -26.69 -2.28 -1.99
C THR A 374 -25.17 -2.21 -2.21
N ALA A 375 -24.54 -3.27 -2.72
CA ALA A 375 -23.12 -3.30 -3.11
C ALA A 375 -22.93 -3.58 -4.61
N GLU A 376 -23.38 -4.76 -5.07
CA GLU A 376 -23.24 -5.29 -6.44
C GLU A 376 -23.61 -4.29 -7.56
N LEU A 377 -24.66 -3.48 -7.35
CA LEU A 377 -25.14 -2.48 -8.33
C LEU A 377 -24.30 -1.19 -8.41
N ILE A 378 -23.12 -1.16 -7.79
CA ILE A 378 -22.06 -0.16 -8.05
C ILE A 378 -21.00 -0.79 -8.98
N GLU A 379 -20.67 -2.07 -8.77
CA GLU A 379 -19.72 -2.86 -9.55
C GLU A 379 -20.05 -2.86 -11.06
N GLU A 380 -21.24 -3.35 -11.44
CA GLU A 380 -21.61 -3.53 -12.86
C GLU A 380 -21.51 -2.22 -13.67
N SER A 381 -21.86 -1.08 -13.07
CA SER A 381 -21.83 0.23 -13.75
C SER A 381 -20.42 0.79 -14.03
N LEU A 382 -19.39 0.19 -13.43
CA LEU A 382 -17.99 0.63 -13.50
C LEU A 382 -17.08 -0.36 -14.24
N LEU A 383 -17.46 -1.64 -14.31
CA LEU A 383 -16.65 -2.73 -14.89
C LEU A 383 -16.41 -2.60 -16.41
N GLU A 384 -17.33 -2.00 -17.18
CA GLU A 384 -17.25 -2.00 -18.65
C GLU A 384 -16.21 -1.05 -19.27
N LYS A 385 -15.52 -0.20 -18.49
CA LYS A 385 -14.76 0.96 -19.03
C LYS A 385 -13.28 1.07 -18.68
N THR A 386 -12.69 0.05 -18.04
CA THR A 386 -11.25 0.05 -17.71
C THR A 386 -10.41 -0.69 -18.75
N ASN A 387 -10.04 -0.01 -19.84
CA ASN A 387 -8.99 -0.44 -20.78
C ASN A 387 -8.26 0.79 -21.37
N ALA A 388 -6.95 0.62 -21.64
CA ALA A 388 -6.01 1.58 -22.24
C ALA A 388 -5.58 2.81 -21.40
N ASP A 389 -4.38 2.70 -20.83
CA ASP A 389 -3.26 3.66 -20.82
C ASP A 389 -3.51 5.18 -20.81
N GLY A 390 -2.98 5.85 -19.78
CA GLY A 390 -2.84 7.31 -19.72
C GLY A 390 -2.14 7.81 -18.43
N GLU A 391 -1.33 8.87 -18.56
CA GLU A 391 -0.50 9.44 -17.49
C GLU A 391 -1.29 10.31 -16.47
N ASP A 392 -2.23 9.72 -15.74
CA ASP A 392 -2.99 10.39 -14.68
C ASP A 392 -2.70 9.69 -13.32
N GLU A 393 -2.09 10.39 -12.37
CA GLU A 393 -1.54 9.84 -11.10
C GLU A 393 -2.62 9.39 -10.07
N THR A 394 -3.79 8.96 -10.53
CA THR A 394 -4.95 8.63 -9.68
C THR A 394 -5.45 7.21 -9.91
N MET A 395 -5.02 6.28 -9.04
CA MET A 395 -5.56 4.91 -8.98
C MET A 395 -7.10 4.89 -8.97
N PRO A 396 -7.73 3.86 -9.59
CA PRO A 396 -9.17 3.82 -9.77
C PRO A 396 -9.94 3.72 -8.45
N LEU A 397 -11.16 4.27 -8.41
CA LEU A 397 -12.09 4.23 -7.28
C LEU A 397 -12.57 2.79 -6.95
N ILE A 398 -12.27 1.82 -7.82
CA ILE A 398 -12.54 0.40 -7.61
C ILE A 398 -11.58 -0.21 -6.58
N ASP A 399 -10.35 0.32 -6.47
CA ASP A 399 -9.32 -0.16 -5.52
C ASP A 399 -9.45 0.43 -4.11
N LEU A 400 -10.61 1.01 -3.76
CA LEU A 400 -10.88 1.48 -2.38
C LEU A 400 -11.18 0.34 -1.40
N PHE A 401 -11.53 -0.85 -1.90
CA PHE A 401 -11.97 -2.01 -1.13
C PHE A 401 -11.12 -3.25 -1.44
N SER A 402 -9.80 -3.13 -1.27
CA SER A 402 -8.87 -4.25 -1.39
C SER A 402 -9.26 -5.45 -0.51
N ASP A 403 -8.99 -6.68 -0.97
CA ASP A 403 -9.04 -7.94 -0.19
C ASP A 403 -7.99 -8.01 0.96
N ASN A 404 -7.36 -6.89 1.28
CA ASN A 404 -6.38 -6.75 2.34
C ASN A 404 -6.98 -6.08 3.58
N ILE A 405 -6.54 -6.55 4.75
CA ILE A 405 -6.72 -5.89 6.03
C ILE A 405 -5.46 -5.09 6.41
N TYR A 406 -5.69 -3.99 7.13
CA TYR A 406 -4.64 -3.08 7.56
C TYR A 406 -4.54 -3.11 9.09
N VAL A 407 -3.46 -3.70 9.60
CA VAL A 407 -3.27 -4.00 11.04
C VAL A 407 -2.14 -3.14 11.59
N MET A 408 -2.32 -2.56 12.79
CA MET A 408 -1.36 -1.65 13.41
C MET A 408 -0.48 -2.34 14.46
N THR A 409 0.81 -2.02 14.48
CA THR A 409 1.75 -2.39 15.57
C THR A 409 1.65 -1.42 16.76
N PRO A 410 2.07 -1.79 17.98
CA PRO A 410 2.11 -0.86 19.12
C PRO A 410 3.01 0.36 18.89
N ALA A 411 4.00 0.24 18.00
CA ALA A 411 4.88 1.32 17.54
C ALA A 411 4.25 2.23 16.46
N ARG A 412 2.92 2.11 16.27
CA ARG A 412 2.08 2.86 15.31
C ARG A 412 2.58 2.79 13.88
N GLU A 413 2.90 1.58 13.42
CA GLU A 413 3.10 1.25 12.00
C GLU A 413 1.98 0.34 11.50
N ILE A 414 1.46 0.64 10.31
CA ILE A 414 0.45 -0.16 9.63
C ILE A 414 1.15 -1.23 8.78
N ARG A 415 0.61 -2.45 8.76
CA ARG A 415 1.01 -3.54 7.89
C ARG A 415 -0.20 -4.04 7.11
N GLU A 416 -0.03 -4.19 5.80
CA GLU A 416 -1.00 -4.78 4.88
C GLU A 416 -0.89 -6.31 4.91
N LEU A 417 -2.03 -7.00 5.00
CA LEU A 417 -2.14 -8.46 5.04
C LEU A 417 -3.41 -8.90 4.30
N PRO A 418 -3.51 -10.12 3.75
CA PRO A 418 -4.77 -10.62 3.19
C PRO A 418 -5.84 -10.78 4.27
N GLN A 419 -7.12 -10.57 3.94
CA GLN A 419 -8.27 -10.56 4.89
C GLN A 419 -8.40 -11.81 5.79
N THR A 420 -7.82 -12.94 5.40
CA THR A 420 -7.86 -14.19 6.21
C THR A 420 -6.68 -14.35 7.17
N ALA A 421 -5.74 -13.39 7.22
CA ALA A 421 -4.50 -13.49 7.97
C ALA A 421 -4.68 -13.59 9.49
N THR A 422 -3.71 -14.26 10.12
CA THR A 422 -3.67 -14.58 11.54
C THR A 422 -2.63 -13.73 12.30
N PRO A 423 -2.65 -13.68 13.64
CA PRO A 423 -1.58 -13.09 14.43
C PRO A 423 -0.17 -13.62 14.09
N VAL A 424 -0.05 -14.90 13.69
CA VAL A 424 1.23 -15.47 13.25
C VAL A 424 1.66 -14.92 11.89
N ASP A 425 0.73 -14.75 10.94
CA ASP A 425 1.01 -14.06 9.68
C ASP A 425 1.54 -12.63 9.90
N PHE A 426 0.91 -11.87 10.81
CA PHE A 426 1.33 -10.53 11.20
C PHE A 426 2.71 -10.51 11.88
N ALA A 427 2.99 -11.45 12.79
CA ALA A 427 4.29 -11.54 13.45
C ALA A 427 5.44 -11.76 12.45
N TYR A 428 5.26 -12.64 11.46
CA TYR A 428 6.23 -12.86 10.38
C TYR A 428 6.33 -11.68 9.39
N ALA A 429 5.25 -10.91 9.20
CA ALA A 429 5.22 -9.69 8.38
C ALA A 429 5.89 -8.47 9.06
N ILE A 430 5.99 -8.47 10.39
CA ILE A 430 6.88 -7.55 11.13
C ILE A 430 8.33 -7.99 10.91
N HIS A 431 8.68 -9.20 11.37
CA HIS A 431 10.03 -9.73 11.23
C HIS A 431 10.06 -11.25 11.43
N THR A 432 10.92 -11.96 10.68
CA THR A 432 11.07 -13.43 10.82
C THR A 432 11.36 -13.85 12.26
N GLU A 433 12.20 -13.11 12.99
CA GLU A 433 12.57 -13.47 14.37
C GLU A 433 11.47 -13.17 15.41
N VAL A 434 10.59 -12.20 15.13
CA VAL A 434 9.40 -11.93 15.94
C VAL A 434 8.39 -13.07 15.76
N GLY A 435 8.19 -13.51 14.51
CA GLY A 435 7.42 -14.72 14.21
C GLY A 435 8.00 -15.98 14.85
N ASN A 436 9.33 -16.17 14.80
CA ASN A 436 9.99 -17.34 15.39
C ASN A 436 9.76 -17.46 16.91
N ARG A 437 9.90 -16.34 17.62
CA ARG A 437 9.85 -16.28 19.09
C ARG A 437 8.44 -16.10 19.65
N MET A 438 7.41 -16.07 18.81
CA MET A 438 6.03 -15.74 19.18
C MET A 438 5.40 -16.78 20.13
N THR A 439 5.03 -16.36 21.33
CA THR A 439 4.28 -17.18 22.31
C THR A 439 2.78 -16.91 22.27
N GLY A 440 2.37 -15.69 21.90
CA GLY A 440 0.97 -15.26 21.91
C GLY A 440 0.80 -13.89 21.25
N ALA A 441 -0.44 -13.41 21.18
CA ALA A 441 -0.77 -12.07 20.72
C ALA A 441 -1.87 -11.43 21.57
N LYS A 442 -1.89 -10.10 21.60
CA LYS A 442 -3.06 -9.33 22.02
C LYS A 442 -3.56 -8.50 20.83
N ALA A 443 -4.87 -8.45 20.62
CA ALA A 443 -5.51 -7.54 19.68
C ALA A 443 -6.35 -6.53 20.50
N ASN A 444 -6.12 -5.24 20.28
CA ASN A 444 -6.78 -4.15 21.00
C ASN A 444 -6.67 -4.30 22.53
N GLY A 445 -5.49 -4.69 23.02
CA GLY A 445 -5.20 -4.96 24.44
C GLY A 445 -5.62 -6.34 24.97
N SER A 446 -6.61 -6.98 24.35
CA SER A 446 -7.14 -8.29 24.76
C SER A 446 -6.36 -9.46 24.15
N ILE A 447 -6.10 -10.52 24.91
CA ILE A 447 -5.42 -11.74 24.40
C ILE A 447 -6.26 -12.37 23.28
N THR A 448 -5.63 -12.65 22.14
CA THR A 448 -6.28 -13.28 20.98
C THR A 448 -5.66 -14.64 20.65
N ARG A 449 -6.40 -15.52 19.99
CA ARG A 449 -5.93 -16.85 19.59
C ARG A 449 -4.99 -16.75 18.39
N LEU A 450 -3.96 -17.59 18.34
CA LEU A 450 -2.98 -17.64 17.25
C LEU A 450 -3.60 -17.98 15.88
N ASP A 451 -4.72 -18.71 15.87
CA ASP A 451 -5.49 -19.12 14.69
C ASP A 451 -6.67 -18.20 14.37
N GLY A 452 -6.91 -17.16 15.20
CA GLY A 452 -7.96 -16.17 14.99
C GLY A 452 -7.69 -15.30 13.74
N ARG A 453 -8.76 -14.78 13.14
CA ARG A 453 -8.65 -13.76 12.08
C ARG A 453 -8.40 -12.39 12.69
N LEU A 454 -7.56 -11.59 12.04
CA LEU A 454 -7.40 -10.17 12.32
C LEU A 454 -8.38 -9.33 11.48
N HIS A 455 -8.72 -8.12 11.94
CA HIS A 455 -9.57 -7.18 11.19
C HIS A 455 -8.83 -5.87 10.92
N SER A 456 -9.29 -5.12 9.91
CA SER A 456 -8.78 -3.78 9.64
C SER A 456 -8.93 -2.86 10.85
N GLY A 457 -7.85 -2.16 11.15
CA GLY A 457 -7.73 -1.24 12.27
C GLY A 457 -7.55 -1.89 13.64
N ASP A 458 -7.34 -3.21 13.73
CA ASP A 458 -6.90 -3.83 14.97
C ASP A 458 -5.43 -3.45 15.29
N THR A 459 -5.15 -3.10 16.54
CA THR A 459 -3.79 -2.89 17.05
C THR A 459 -3.30 -4.19 17.68
N VAL A 460 -2.28 -4.81 17.11
CA VAL A 460 -1.81 -6.16 17.49
C VAL A 460 -0.43 -6.11 18.14
N GLU A 461 -0.37 -6.49 19.41
CA GLU A 461 0.86 -6.70 20.18
C GLU A 461 1.27 -8.18 20.08
N ILE A 462 2.53 -8.44 19.72
CA ILE A 462 3.08 -9.79 19.64
C ILE A 462 3.92 -10.08 20.88
N LEU A 463 3.54 -11.12 21.63
CA LEU A 463 4.25 -11.59 22.80
C LEU A 463 5.34 -12.58 22.36
N THR A 464 6.58 -12.35 22.78
CA THR A 464 7.74 -13.16 22.36
C THR A 464 8.54 -13.69 23.55
N SER A 465 9.19 -14.85 23.38
CA SER A 465 10.11 -15.43 24.37
C SER A 465 11.37 -15.98 23.71
N THR A 466 12.53 -15.85 24.36
CA THR A 466 13.83 -16.34 23.87
C THR A 466 13.94 -17.86 23.80
N ARG A 467 13.05 -18.60 24.47
CA ARG A 467 12.98 -20.08 24.45
C ARG A 467 11.91 -20.63 23.51
N GLN A 468 11.16 -19.76 22.85
CA GLN A 468 10.05 -20.16 21.98
C GLN A 468 10.53 -20.28 20.54
N GLU A 469 10.04 -21.32 19.86
CA GLU A 469 10.38 -21.65 18.49
C GLU A 469 9.09 -21.99 17.70
N PRO A 470 9.12 -21.94 16.35
CA PRO A 470 7.98 -22.29 15.53
C PRO A 470 7.50 -23.72 15.76
N ARG A 471 6.17 -23.90 15.75
CA ARG A 471 5.51 -25.20 15.86
C ARG A 471 5.00 -25.67 14.51
N LYS A 472 4.98 -26.98 14.29
CA LYS A 472 4.44 -27.60 13.06
C LYS A 472 2.96 -27.24 12.84
N GLU A 473 2.19 -27.22 13.92
CA GLU A 473 0.78 -26.79 14.02
C GLU A 473 0.50 -25.47 13.29
N TRP A 474 1.42 -24.51 13.35
CA TRP A 474 1.22 -23.19 12.75
C TRP A 474 1.07 -23.24 11.23
N LEU A 475 1.62 -24.26 10.57
CA LEU A 475 1.50 -24.44 9.12
C LEU A 475 0.07 -24.73 8.65
N GLU A 476 -0.82 -25.14 9.56
CA GLU A 476 -2.21 -25.50 9.26
C GLU A 476 -3.09 -24.24 9.16
N PHE A 477 -2.92 -23.28 10.07
CA PHE A 477 -3.74 -22.06 10.11
C PHE A 477 -3.11 -20.84 9.42
N VAL A 478 -1.78 -20.74 9.33
CA VAL A 478 -1.06 -19.62 8.65
C VAL A 478 -1.45 -19.50 7.18
N LYS A 479 -1.87 -18.31 6.74
CA LYS A 479 -2.39 -18.09 5.38
C LYS A 479 -1.33 -17.62 4.38
N THR A 480 -0.42 -16.75 4.80
CA THR A 480 0.56 -16.12 3.90
C THR A 480 1.64 -17.10 3.46
N ARG A 481 2.01 -17.04 2.18
CA ARG A 481 3.13 -17.81 1.62
C ARG A 481 4.46 -17.44 2.29
N HIS A 482 4.62 -16.18 2.73
CA HIS A 482 5.82 -15.72 3.42
C HIS A 482 6.01 -16.43 4.77
N ALA A 483 5.05 -16.30 5.69
CA ALA A 483 5.12 -16.93 7.01
C ALA A 483 5.25 -18.46 6.89
N ARG A 484 4.44 -19.09 6.01
CA ARG A 484 4.50 -20.54 5.77
C ARG A 484 5.88 -21.02 5.30
N ASN A 485 6.57 -20.27 4.45
CA ASN A 485 7.93 -20.60 4.02
C ASN A 485 8.97 -20.40 5.14
N LYS A 486 8.85 -19.32 5.92
CA LYS A 486 9.76 -19.03 7.05
C LYS A 486 9.64 -20.07 8.17
N ILE A 487 8.41 -20.46 8.53
CA ILE A 487 8.13 -21.53 9.51
C ILE A 487 8.72 -22.86 9.04
N LYS A 488 8.53 -23.24 7.76
CA LYS A 488 9.14 -24.46 7.20
C LYS A 488 10.66 -24.44 7.30
N HIS A 489 11.31 -23.33 6.94
CA HIS A 489 12.76 -23.19 7.05
C HIS A 489 13.26 -23.32 8.50
N ALA A 490 12.60 -22.66 9.46
CA ALA A 490 12.98 -22.75 10.88
C ALA A 490 12.82 -24.18 11.44
N LEU A 491 11.73 -24.87 11.10
CA LEU A 491 11.51 -26.27 11.48
C LEU A 491 12.54 -27.22 10.84
N GLN A 492 12.94 -26.97 9.59
CA GLN A 492 13.98 -27.73 8.90
C GLN A 492 15.35 -27.54 9.55
N GLU A 493 15.76 -26.30 9.84
CA GLU A 493 17.07 -26.03 10.44
C GLU A 493 17.15 -26.55 11.89
N ARG A 494 16.08 -26.42 12.69
CA ARG A 494 15.98 -27.08 14.01
C ARG A 494 16.15 -28.60 13.91
N SER A 495 15.47 -29.23 12.96
CA SER A 495 15.58 -30.68 12.74
C SER A 495 17.00 -31.08 12.31
N ARG A 496 17.66 -30.25 11.49
CA ARG A 496 19.04 -30.42 11.06
C ARG A 496 20.04 -30.29 12.20
N GLU A 497 19.89 -29.28 13.06
CA GLU A 497 20.75 -29.09 14.23
C GLU A 497 20.57 -30.23 15.26
N SER A 498 19.33 -30.66 15.51
CA SER A 498 19.04 -31.79 16.39
C SER A 498 19.73 -33.08 15.90
N ARG A 499 19.61 -33.39 14.61
CA ARG A 499 20.26 -34.55 13.97
C ARG A 499 21.78 -34.43 13.95
N ARG A 500 22.33 -33.21 13.80
CA ARG A 500 23.77 -32.98 13.91
C ARG A 500 24.29 -33.29 15.32
N LYS A 501 23.57 -32.89 16.37
CA LYS A 501 23.91 -33.19 17.77
C LYS A 501 23.84 -34.69 18.06
N GLU A 502 22.76 -35.34 17.64
CA GLU A 502 22.61 -36.80 17.73
C GLU A 502 23.73 -37.55 16.99
N GLY A 503 24.05 -37.14 15.76
CA GLY A 503 25.16 -37.69 14.99
C GLY A 503 26.53 -37.45 15.63
N LEU A 504 26.73 -36.33 16.33
CA LEU A 504 27.93 -36.04 17.10
C LEU A 504 28.07 -36.97 18.31
N GLU A 505 26.99 -37.20 19.07
CA GLU A 505 26.98 -38.14 20.20
C GLU A 505 27.21 -39.59 19.75
N ILE A 506 26.62 -40.00 18.62
CA ILE A 506 26.84 -41.31 18.01
C ILE A 506 28.31 -41.47 17.60
N LEU A 507 28.88 -40.46 16.94
CA LEU A 507 30.27 -40.48 16.50
C LEU A 507 31.26 -40.45 17.67
N GLU A 508 31.01 -39.63 18.69
CA GLU A 508 31.88 -39.56 19.87
C GLU A 508 31.88 -40.89 20.64
N ARG A 509 30.70 -41.52 20.79
CA ARG A 509 30.57 -42.85 21.41
C ARG A 509 31.35 -43.91 20.63
N GLU A 510 31.19 -43.95 19.31
CA GLU A 510 31.90 -44.90 18.44
C GLU A 510 33.42 -44.68 18.45
N PHE A 511 33.87 -43.42 18.49
CA PHE A 511 35.30 -43.08 18.55
C PHE A 511 35.89 -43.44 19.91
N ARG A 512 35.20 -43.10 21.02
CA ARG A 512 35.61 -43.39 22.39
C ARG A 512 35.74 -44.90 22.64
N ASN A 513 34.81 -45.70 22.10
CA ASN A 513 34.84 -47.17 22.17
C ASN A 513 36.07 -47.79 21.47
N HIS A 514 36.71 -47.06 20.55
CA HIS A 514 37.85 -47.52 19.75
C HIS A 514 39.12 -46.69 20.01
N GLY A 515 39.22 -46.03 21.17
CA GLY A 515 40.43 -45.29 21.58
C GLY A 515 40.68 -43.96 20.86
N LEU A 516 39.75 -43.48 20.03
CA LEU A 516 39.87 -42.21 19.32
C LEU A 516 39.23 -41.06 20.12
N HIS A 517 39.93 -39.93 20.20
CA HIS A 517 39.41 -38.71 20.85
C HIS A 517 38.89 -37.72 19.81
N LEU A 518 37.57 -37.72 19.56
CA LEU A 518 36.93 -36.85 18.57
C LEU A 518 37.28 -35.36 18.75
N ASN A 519 37.23 -34.84 19.98
CA ASN A 519 37.56 -33.44 20.28
C ASN A 519 39.00 -33.05 19.91
N ARG A 520 39.95 -34.00 19.95
CA ARG A 520 41.33 -33.80 19.47
C ARG A 520 41.34 -33.72 17.95
N LEU A 521 40.70 -34.67 17.26
CA LEU A 521 40.65 -34.73 15.79
C LEU A 521 39.90 -33.53 15.17
N VAL A 522 38.92 -32.94 15.86
CA VAL A 522 38.23 -31.72 15.45
C VAL A 522 39.15 -30.50 15.62
N ARG A 523 39.73 -30.32 16.81
CA ARG A 523 40.64 -29.20 17.11
C ARG A 523 41.87 -29.20 16.20
N ASP A 524 42.41 -30.38 15.91
CA ASP A 524 43.60 -30.58 15.07
C ASP A 524 43.24 -30.60 13.56
N GLY A 525 42.02 -30.21 13.19
CA GLY A 525 41.55 -30.05 11.80
C GLY A 525 41.30 -31.35 11.01
N ARG A 526 41.77 -32.51 11.51
CA ARG A 526 41.75 -33.79 10.78
C ARG A 526 40.33 -34.26 10.41
N MET A 527 39.31 -33.98 11.23
CA MET A 527 37.91 -34.32 10.89
C MET A 527 37.41 -33.58 9.64
N GLU A 528 37.75 -32.30 9.49
CA GLU A 528 37.33 -31.48 8.34
C GLU A 528 38.12 -31.86 7.09
N HIS A 529 39.41 -32.17 7.25
CA HIS A 529 40.26 -32.65 6.15
C HIS A 529 39.75 -33.96 5.55
N GLU A 530 39.52 -35.00 6.37
CA GLU A 530 39.03 -36.30 5.86
C GLU A 530 37.59 -36.21 5.33
N SER A 531 36.71 -35.39 5.94
CA SER A 531 35.34 -35.18 5.42
C SER A 531 35.37 -34.59 4.00
N ARG A 532 36.22 -33.59 3.76
CA ARG A 532 36.43 -33.00 2.43
C ARG A 532 37.11 -34.00 1.47
N GLN A 533 38.16 -34.69 1.91
CA GLN A 533 38.94 -35.59 1.06
C GLN A 533 38.16 -36.85 0.63
N ARG A 534 37.44 -37.50 1.56
CA ARG A 534 36.78 -38.80 1.33
C ARG A 534 35.36 -38.67 0.79
N LYS A 535 34.62 -37.60 1.14
CA LYS A 535 33.20 -37.40 0.76
C LYS A 535 32.93 -36.09 0.02
N ASN A 536 33.89 -35.15 -0.05
CA ASN A 536 33.70 -33.80 -0.58
C ASN A 536 32.51 -33.08 0.08
N GLN A 537 32.46 -33.12 1.40
CA GLN A 537 31.48 -32.46 2.27
C GLN A 537 32.17 -31.90 3.52
N GLU A 538 31.58 -30.90 4.14
CA GLU A 538 32.02 -30.39 5.45
C GLU A 538 31.67 -31.39 6.56
N PHE A 539 32.48 -31.46 7.62
CA PHE A 539 32.24 -32.34 8.78
C PHE A 539 30.85 -32.10 9.39
N ASP A 540 30.43 -30.84 9.38
CA ASP A 540 29.12 -30.34 9.83
C ASP A 540 27.91 -30.91 9.04
N HIS A 541 28.15 -31.45 7.83
CA HIS A 541 27.19 -32.22 7.04
C HIS A 541 27.34 -33.74 7.26
N ILE A 542 28.57 -34.25 7.43
CA ILE A 542 28.80 -35.66 7.80
C ILE A 542 28.10 -36.00 9.13
N LEU A 543 28.17 -35.12 10.13
CA LEU A 543 27.44 -35.25 11.40
C LEU A 543 25.92 -35.35 11.21
N PHE A 544 25.33 -34.51 10.35
CA PHE A 544 23.91 -34.61 10.01
C PHE A 544 23.57 -35.94 9.33
N CYS A 545 24.41 -36.41 8.41
CA CYS A 545 24.22 -37.69 7.73
C CYS A 545 24.35 -38.91 8.67
N ILE A 546 25.12 -38.81 9.76
CA ILE A 546 25.16 -39.84 10.80
C ILE A 546 23.84 -39.85 11.59
N GLY A 547 23.35 -38.69 12.03
CA GLY A 547 22.08 -38.59 12.76
C GLY A 547 20.83 -38.93 11.92
N ASP A 548 20.89 -38.76 10.60
CA ASP A 548 19.85 -39.24 9.66
C ASP A 548 20.04 -40.73 9.26
N GLY A 549 21.09 -41.40 9.74
CA GLY A 549 21.41 -42.80 9.39
C GLY A 549 21.92 -43.02 7.96
N SER A 550 22.05 -41.94 7.17
CA SER A 550 22.56 -41.94 5.79
C SER A 550 24.07 -42.25 5.68
N ILE A 551 24.84 -42.04 6.75
CA ILE A 551 26.24 -42.48 6.89
C ILE A 551 26.42 -43.26 8.19
N ARG A 552 27.13 -44.38 8.11
CA ARG A 552 27.46 -45.23 9.27
C ARG A 552 28.67 -44.68 10.04
N SER A 553 28.59 -44.59 11.37
CA SER A 553 29.69 -44.05 12.21
C SER A 553 30.96 -44.90 12.13
N GLU A 554 30.82 -46.21 11.93
CA GLU A 554 31.92 -47.14 11.70
C GLU A 554 32.63 -46.89 10.36
N GLU A 555 31.98 -46.22 9.39
CA GLU A 555 32.59 -45.79 8.13
C GLU A 555 33.50 -44.57 8.34
N VAL A 556 33.04 -43.59 9.11
CA VAL A 556 33.81 -42.37 9.44
C VAL A 556 34.98 -42.70 10.36
N ARG A 557 34.83 -43.66 11.28
CA ARG A 557 35.96 -44.16 12.10
C ARG A 557 37.08 -44.75 11.25
N ARG A 558 36.76 -45.51 10.21
CA ARG A 558 37.76 -46.19 9.36
C ARG A 558 38.71 -45.23 8.64
N TRP A 559 38.30 -43.98 8.40
CA TRP A 559 39.20 -42.96 7.82
C TRP A 559 40.43 -42.67 8.68
N PHE A 560 40.38 -43.00 9.98
CA PHE A 560 41.46 -42.78 10.96
C PHE A 560 42.14 -44.08 11.42
N MET A 561 41.93 -45.19 10.73
CA MET A 561 42.52 -46.50 11.08
C MET A 561 43.69 -46.93 10.17
N ASP A 562 43.81 -46.38 8.97
CA ASP A 562 44.92 -46.69 8.05
C ASP A 562 46.29 -46.21 8.62
N ASP A 563 46.28 -45.21 9.50
CA ASP A 563 47.42 -44.52 10.13
C ASP A 563 48.18 -45.36 11.20
N GLN A 564 47.91 -46.67 11.30
CA GLN A 564 48.48 -47.58 12.33
C GLN A 564 49.20 -48.82 11.78
N ASN A 565 48.94 -49.27 10.55
CA ASN A 565 49.50 -50.54 10.04
C ASN A 565 50.87 -50.40 9.36
N ASP A 566 51.22 -49.23 8.81
CA ASP A 566 52.51 -49.03 8.12
C ASP A 566 53.73 -49.00 9.09
N ALA A 567 53.49 -48.91 10.41
CA ALA A 567 54.55 -48.82 11.42
C ALA A 567 55.23 -50.15 11.79
N PHE A 568 54.65 -51.30 11.43
CA PHE A 568 55.14 -52.63 11.87
C PHE A 568 55.62 -53.57 10.75
N ALA A 569 55.46 -53.20 9.48
CA ALA A 569 55.71 -54.09 8.33
C ALA A 569 57.17 -54.08 7.80
N SER A 570 58.17 -53.75 8.64
CA SER A 570 59.55 -53.45 8.20
C SER A 570 60.67 -54.26 8.88
N SER A 571 60.42 -55.52 9.28
CA SER A 571 61.48 -56.35 9.88
C SER A 571 61.37 -57.88 9.71
N THR A 572 61.15 -58.36 8.49
CA THR A 572 61.74 -59.62 7.98
C THR A 572 61.65 -59.65 6.45
N ALA A 573 62.73 -60.05 5.78
CA ALA A 573 62.77 -60.31 4.35
C ALA A 573 63.09 -61.80 4.10
N GLU A 574 63.12 -62.20 2.82
CA GLU A 574 63.30 -63.58 2.32
C GLU A 574 62.02 -64.44 2.49
N THR A 575 61.59 -65.27 1.53
CA THR A 575 62.32 -65.85 0.38
C THR A 575 61.52 -65.83 -0.95
N GLN A 576 62.28 -65.77 -2.06
CA GLN A 576 62.00 -66.33 -3.40
C GLN A 576 60.80 -65.85 -4.26
N LYS A 577 61.19 -65.15 -5.34
CA LYS A 577 60.54 -65.04 -6.68
C LYS A 577 60.85 -66.32 -7.51
N PRO A 578 60.29 -66.56 -8.73
CA PRO A 578 59.86 -65.60 -9.77
C PRO A 578 58.41 -65.85 -10.29
N ALA A 579 57.84 -65.18 -11.30
CA ALA A 579 58.35 -64.37 -12.44
C ALA A 579 57.19 -63.46 -12.98
N ASP A 580 57.22 -62.64 -14.05
CA ASP A 580 58.24 -61.93 -14.87
C ASP A 580 57.51 -60.98 -15.88
N THR A 581 58.08 -60.06 -16.66
CA THR A 581 59.36 -59.28 -16.62
C THR A 581 59.09 -57.89 -17.24
N LYS A 582 60.00 -56.91 -17.00
CA LYS A 582 60.21 -55.66 -17.81
C LYS A 582 59.04 -54.63 -17.78
N LEU A 583 59.23 -53.31 -17.87
CA LEU A 583 60.42 -52.43 -17.87
C LEU A 583 60.04 -51.03 -17.31
N LYS A 584 61.01 -50.26 -16.83
CA LYS A 584 60.98 -48.79 -16.58
C LYS A 584 62.00 -48.13 -17.55
N PRO A 585 62.15 -46.78 -17.67
CA PRO A 585 61.42 -45.66 -17.03
C PRO A 585 60.93 -44.56 -18.03
N GLY A 586 60.28 -43.49 -17.54
CA GLY A 586 60.05 -42.26 -18.30
C GLY A 586 59.50 -41.09 -17.46
N LYS A 587 60.08 -39.89 -17.57
CA LYS A 587 59.56 -38.63 -16.97
C LYS A 587 59.12 -37.67 -18.08
N LYS A 588 57.93 -37.05 -17.98
CA LYS A 588 57.72 -35.58 -18.06
C LYS A 588 56.23 -35.16 -17.95
N LYS A 589 56.05 -33.85 -17.74
CA LYS A 589 54.79 -33.08 -17.68
C LYS A 589 54.01 -33.14 -19.02
N THR A 590 52.67 -33.00 -19.00
CA THR A 590 51.92 -31.78 -19.43
C THR A 590 50.40 -32.01 -19.55
N THR A 591 49.61 -30.99 -19.14
CA THR A 591 48.25 -30.58 -19.61
C THR A 591 47.05 -31.56 -19.57
N PRO A 592 45.81 -31.05 -19.41
CA PRO A 592 44.59 -31.85 -19.57
C PRO A 592 44.27 -32.13 -21.04
N ALA A 593 43.65 -33.26 -21.32
CA ALA A 593 43.13 -33.62 -22.65
C ALA A 593 41.64 -33.96 -22.56
N HIS A 594 40.87 -33.60 -23.59
CA HIS A 594 39.47 -34.01 -23.72
C HIS A 594 39.37 -35.51 -24.01
N SER A 595 38.40 -36.18 -23.40
CA SER A 595 37.95 -37.52 -23.81
C SER A 595 36.52 -37.43 -24.36
N SER A 596 36.41 -37.18 -25.66
CA SER A 596 35.18 -37.35 -26.44
C SER A 596 34.92 -38.83 -26.75
N GLY A 597 33.70 -39.17 -27.18
CA GLY A 597 33.36 -40.49 -27.72
C GLY A 597 33.03 -41.57 -26.68
N THR A 598 31.80 -41.59 -26.18
CA THR A 598 31.16 -42.84 -25.70
C THR A 598 29.63 -42.74 -25.61
N ILE A 599 29.08 -41.53 -25.36
CA ILE A 599 27.64 -41.30 -25.13
C ILE A 599 27.20 -40.07 -25.92
N ILE A 600 26.13 -40.23 -26.70
CA ILE A 600 25.50 -39.20 -27.53
C ILE A 600 24.26 -38.66 -26.81
N VAL A 601 23.96 -37.38 -26.98
CA VAL A 601 22.79 -36.68 -26.43
C VAL A 601 21.92 -36.21 -27.59
N ASP A 602 20.64 -36.54 -27.60
CA ASP A 602 19.74 -36.20 -28.71
C ASP A 602 19.66 -34.68 -28.91
N GLY A 603 20.13 -34.19 -30.07
CA GLY A 603 20.03 -32.80 -30.47
C GLY A 603 21.02 -31.83 -29.82
N MET A 604 22.07 -32.30 -29.13
CA MET A 604 23.11 -31.42 -28.56
C MET A 604 24.54 -31.99 -28.67
N ASP A 605 25.37 -31.36 -29.50
CA ASP A 605 26.80 -31.65 -29.57
C ASP A 605 27.59 -31.08 -28.38
N ASN A 606 28.67 -31.77 -28.02
CA ASN A 606 29.73 -31.29 -27.11
C ASN A 606 29.27 -30.90 -25.68
N VAL A 607 28.21 -31.54 -25.15
CA VAL A 607 27.72 -31.32 -23.77
C VAL A 607 28.51 -32.13 -22.75
N MET A 608 28.75 -31.57 -21.56
CA MET A 608 29.45 -32.26 -20.49
C MET A 608 28.56 -33.34 -19.82
N THR A 609 28.94 -34.60 -19.99
CA THR A 609 28.21 -35.78 -19.45
C THR A 609 28.91 -36.43 -18.26
N ARG A 610 28.15 -37.00 -17.32
CA ARG A 610 28.68 -37.72 -16.14
C ARG A 610 27.86 -38.98 -15.80
N ILE A 611 28.51 -40.11 -15.56
CA ILE A 611 27.84 -41.36 -15.15
C ILE A 611 27.37 -41.29 -13.69
N ALA A 612 26.12 -41.69 -13.42
CA ALA A 612 25.50 -41.62 -12.10
C ALA A 612 25.95 -42.74 -11.15
N ARG A 613 26.61 -42.37 -10.04
CA ARG A 613 27.09 -43.32 -9.00
C ARG A 613 26.00 -44.14 -8.31
N CYS A 614 24.73 -43.70 -8.34
CA CYS A 614 23.62 -44.40 -7.69
C CYS A 614 23.11 -45.64 -8.45
N CYS A 615 23.52 -45.82 -9.71
CA CYS A 615 23.10 -46.97 -10.50
C CYS A 615 24.14 -47.49 -11.50
N SER A 616 25.22 -46.73 -11.78
CA SER A 616 26.37 -47.13 -12.60
C SER A 616 25.98 -47.88 -13.88
N PRO A 617 25.34 -47.21 -14.85
CA PRO A 617 25.08 -47.78 -16.17
C PRO A 617 26.37 -48.19 -16.88
N MET A 618 26.35 -49.39 -17.46
CA MET A 618 27.43 -49.95 -18.28
C MET A 618 27.06 -49.91 -19.75
N LYS A 619 28.06 -49.96 -20.64
CA LYS A 619 27.85 -50.01 -22.09
C LYS A 619 26.90 -51.17 -22.45
N ASN A 620 26.05 -50.94 -23.44
CA ASN A 620 24.94 -51.81 -23.89
C ASN A 620 23.65 -51.79 -23.02
N GLN A 621 23.58 -51.05 -21.91
CA GLN A 621 22.35 -50.89 -21.11
C GLN A 621 21.53 -49.66 -21.55
N VAL A 622 20.20 -49.72 -21.45
CA VAL A 622 19.33 -48.56 -21.73
C VAL A 622 19.57 -47.47 -20.68
N ILE A 623 19.92 -46.28 -21.15
CA ILE A 623 20.32 -45.12 -20.34
C ILE A 623 19.39 -43.94 -20.58
N LEU A 624 19.36 -43.02 -19.62
CA LEU A 624 18.54 -41.82 -19.67
C LEU A 624 19.28 -40.68 -18.93
N GLY A 625 19.30 -39.50 -19.54
CA GLY A 625 20.01 -38.32 -19.05
C GLY A 625 19.11 -37.44 -18.17
N TYR A 626 19.71 -36.78 -17.19
CA TYR A 626 19.05 -35.78 -16.36
C TYR A 626 19.91 -34.51 -16.25
N LEU A 627 19.34 -33.36 -16.59
CA LEU A 627 20.03 -32.08 -16.56
C LEU A 627 20.06 -31.50 -15.15
N THR A 628 21.25 -31.43 -14.54
CA THR A 628 21.44 -30.82 -13.22
C THR A 628 21.39 -29.29 -13.30
N GLN A 629 21.23 -28.62 -12.15
CA GLN A 629 21.32 -27.16 -12.06
C GLN A 629 22.70 -26.62 -12.46
N GLU A 630 23.74 -27.46 -12.36
CA GLU A 630 25.12 -27.18 -12.77
C GLU A 630 25.32 -27.31 -14.30
N ARG A 631 24.25 -27.57 -15.07
CA ARG A 631 24.26 -27.78 -16.53
C ARG A 631 25.06 -28.99 -17.02
N VAL A 632 25.30 -29.97 -16.13
CA VAL A 632 25.93 -31.25 -16.48
C VAL A 632 24.84 -32.32 -16.66
N ILE A 633 24.89 -33.06 -17.76
CA ILE A 633 23.95 -34.18 -17.99
C ILE A 633 24.43 -35.39 -17.20
N THR A 634 23.68 -35.77 -16.18
CA THR A 634 23.97 -36.95 -15.35
C THR A 634 23.20 -38.16 -15.89
N ILE A 635 23.90 -39.28 -16.09
CA ILE A 635 23.43 -40.40 -16.90
C ILE A 635 23.10 -41.60 -16.00
N HIS A 636 21.83 -41.99 -16.03
CA HIS A 636 21.26 -43.05 -15.21
C HIS A 636 20.84 -44.25 -16.07
N LYS A 637 20.62 -45.41 -15.45
CA LYS A 637 19.80 -46.49 -16.03
C LYS A 637 18.35 -46.00 -16.13
N GLU A 638 17.66 -46.35 -17.21
CA GLU A 638 16.23 -46.02 -17.42
C GLU A 638 15.36 -46.30 -16.17
N LYS A 639 15.45 -47.52 -15.63
CA LYS A 639 14.69 -47.99 -14.45
C LYS A 639 15.36 -47.64 -13.11
N CYS A 640 15.97 -46.46 -13.01
CA CYS A 640 16.63 -46.00 -11.77
C CYS A 640 15.60 -45.42 -10.78
N THR A 641 15.50 -46.01 -9.58
CA THR A 641 14.58 -45.58 -8.51
C THR A 641 14.87 -44.19 -7.93
N PHE A 642 16.06 -43.63 -8.19
CA PHE A 642 16.38 -42.24 -7.89
C PHE A 642 15.89 -41.29 -9.00
N LEU A 643 16.08 -41.67 -10.26
CA LEU A 643 15.63 -40.91 -11.44
C LEU A 643 14.10 -40.74 -11.45
N GLN A 644 13.36 -41.78 -11.07
CA GLN A 644 11.90 -41.78 -10.93
C GLN A 644 11.34 -40.80 -9.87
N LYS A 645 12.21 -40.20 -9.04
CA LYS A 645 11.82 -39.20 -8.02
C LYS A 645 12.14 -37.76 -8.43
N LEU A 646 12.65 -37.55 -9.64
CA LEU A 646 13.03 -36.23 -10.18
C LEU A 646 12.00 -35.72 -11.18
N SER A 647 11.99 -34.41 -11.44
CA SER A 647 11.03 -33.76 -12.33
C SER A 647 11.25 -34.16 -13.80
N PRO A 648 10.23 -34.66 -14.53
CA PRO A 648 10.40 -35.19 -15.89
C PRO A 648 10.82 -34.13 -16.91
N GLU A 649 10.49 -32.85 -16.68
CA GLU A 649 10.86 -31.69 -17.51
C GLU A 649 12.37 -31.50 -17.75
N ARG A 650 13.23 -32.22 -17.01
CA ARG A 650 14.70 -32.16 -17.13
C ARG A 650 15.33 -33.48 -17.59
N MET A 651 14.52 -34.42 -18.05
CA MET A 651 14.98 -35.66 -18.66
C MET A 651 15.41 -35.41 -20.12
N VAL A 652 16.51 -36.02 -20.52
CA VAL A 652 17.08 -35.91 -21.87
C VAL A 652 17.38 -37.31 -22.38
N LYS A 653 17.07 -37.58 -23.65
CA LYS A 653 17.43 -38.84 -24.30
C LYS A 653 18.93 -38.89 -24.57
N VAL A 654 19.54 -40.02 -24.27
CA VAL A 654 20.99 -40.26 -24.41
C VAL A 654 21.21 -41.71 -24.81
N HIS A 655 22.18 -41.96 -25.68
CA HIS A 655 22.41 -43.27 -26.27
C HIS A 655 23.91 -43.61 -26.28
N TRP A 656 24.24 -44.89 -26.10
CA TRP A 656 25.64 -45.34 -26.22
C TRP A 656 26.07 -45.32 -27.68
N GLU A 657 27.25 -44.77 -27.93
CA GLU A 657 27.88 -44.73 -29.24
C GLU A 657 28.11 -46.17 -29.76
N GLY A 658 27.48 -46.50 -30.90
CA GLY A 658 27.47 -47.83 -31.51
C GLY A 658 26.13 -48.58 -31.46
N LYS A 659 24.99 -47.90 -31.26
CA LYS A 659 23.65 -48.44 -31.53
C LYS A 659 22.78 -47.42 -32.28
N GLU A 660 22.14 -47.91 -33.34
CA GLU A 660 20.80 -47.47 -33.76
C GLU A 660 19.73 -48.19 -32.90
#